data_AF-A0A4R4P4C8-F1
#
_entry.id   AF-A0A4R4P4C8-F1
#
_cell.length_a   1.000
_cell.length_b   1.000
_cell.length_c   1.000
_cell.angle_alpha   90.00
_cell.angle_beta   90.00
_cell.angle_gamma   90.00
#
_symmetry.space_group_name_H-M   'P 1'
#
loop_
_entity.id
_entity.type
_entity.pdbx_description
1 polymer ?
#
loop_
_entity_poly.entity_id
_entity_poly.type
_entity_poly.pdbx_seq_one_letter_code
_entity_poly.pdbx_strand_id
1 'polypeptide(L)'
;MRRRQGPVFPGYLMILLVALLGLALQVSPQTTHVVQKWALPVIILCMLLIPLVLAWEKGQERRSLARPAWASAAGRSPYPGLDAFTEEDDGVFFGRDAEIQELIERLRPGGEPRSIAVTGPSGVGKSSLLYAGLLPRLHQQRRWVVLPPLTPEDDPFAGLAYRLADALGEPDAEEIADRLRDAPAELGRHVGALRRGRRNRSALIVVDQAEELLTLTSDGDRDAFLRMLQDALDADTRLWVVFVFRAEFLTAFLSGASAGLFRHPFTVSALDREALRTVIREPARRAGITFEPPELVAQMADDTGDGTALPLLAYLLHELYLRVGRDGVATAEDYRRTGGVDGALTRRADRVLRELETLDPAPPVLETLLKFVKFTEGRPTRRRVPATELDDAARRVVDAFVRERLCTSGEDGDQAVFDVSHEALFSAWAPLRQTIALHAETLRRLADLAQWAAEWDRYGRQEAYLLRGERLAAARKWLAEADGLAAAEPLVTEFVEISHRSDGVAMRRLADSIARQALTVFRTDPEHSLLLALAAHEECAPTPLARRALSSALAVSRVRGVLRGHQDRIWSVAWSPDGARVATASSDRTVRIWDAAGGEVAVLRGHEAPVVSIAWSPDGLRLASASDDGTVRVWDAAAHARTGLLRGHRDMVWGVTWSPDGHRLASASRDGDVKIWDAESGAAEATLSGHGGWVRDVAWSPDGTRLASASDDHTIRIWDAAAGLTVVVLEGHDDTVRTAAWSPDGTRLASGSYDRTARVWDVATGRSAPVLTGHGDIVWGVAWSPDGARLATASHDRTIRLWSAAEGTELAVFRGHGEALRAVAWSPDGARLASGSNDRTVRFWDADRAAELAVLRGHERAVSAVDWSAGGIVSASHDGTARIWADGGPRVLRGHTDEIWDVAWSPDGTRLATASRDRTVRVWTADGAQESVLSEHADRVRAVAWSPDGTRLASASDDRTIRLQDRDGSAPLVLRGHEDTVRAVSWSPDGERIASGSQDGAVLIWEPRTGLRVTALTVPQGAVRAVAWSPDGAHIAALSGDRGVRVWDAAEGTEVSVLSGHDGWLWSLAWSPGGRVLATASGDRTVRLWDALTGRELCVAAVHDDLIWDVSWSPDGTRIATASGDRTVRTWEAVTDGAALVERARTRVFRDLTAEERTTLMIPSPRP
;
A
#
# COMPACT_ATOMS: atom_id res chain seq x y z
N MET A 1 -57.35 13.61 -1.87
CA MET A 1 -58.55 14.46 -2.08
C MET A 1 -59.64 13.64 -2.79
N ARG A 2 -60.90 13.81 -2.37
CA ARG A 2 -62.15 13.14 -2.81
C ARG A 2 -62.35 11.67 -2.39
N ARG A 3 -62.81 11.53 -1.15
CA ARG A 3 -63.72 10.46 -0.69
C ARG A 3 -64.79 10.18 -1.77
N ARG A 4 -64.79 9.01 -2.39
CA ARG A 4 -65.97 8.47 -3.08
C ARG A 4 -66.76 7.68 -2.04
N GLN A 5 -67.83 8.30 -1.56
CA GLN A 5 -68.71 7.81 -0.50
C GLN A 5 -69.45 6.53 -0.95
N GLY A 6 -69.53 5.56 -0.03
CA GLY A 6 -70.57 4.53 -0.03
C GLY A 6 -71.98 5.13 0.13
N PRO A 7 -73.03 4.29 0.09
CA PRO A 7 -74.27 4.54 -0.66
C PRO A 7 -74.96 5.83 -0.23
N VAL A 8 -74.97 6.82 -1.14
CA VAL A 8 -75.43 8.21 -0.95
C VAL A 8 -76.95 8.34 -0.77
N PHE A 9 -77.68 7.23 -0.68
CA PHE A 9 -79.14 7.20 -0.75
C PHE A 9 -79.85 7.82 0.47
N PRO A 10 -79.46 7.55 1.73
CA PRO A 10 -80.10 8.16 2.90
C PRO A 10 -79.77 9.65 3.01
N GLY A 11 -78.56 10.05 2.62
CA GLY A 11 -78.10 11.43 2.61
C GLY A 11 -78.90 12.31 1.65
N TYR A 12 -79.17 11.83 0.43
CA TYR A 12 -80.06 12.54 -0.50
C TYR A 12 -81.49 12.62 0.00
N LEU A 13 -82.02 11.56 0.62
CA LEU A 13 -83.37 11.57 1.19
C LEU A 13 -83.51 12.59 2.33
N MET A 14 -82.48 12.73 3.17
CA MET A 14 -82.45 13.71 4.26
C MET A 14 -82.36 15.15 3.74
N ILE A 15 -81.53 15.40 2.73
CA ILE A 15 -81.42 16.72 2.10
C ILE A 15 -82.73 17.10 1.40
N LEU A 16 -83.37 16.14 0.70
CA LEU A 16 -84.67 16.34 0.06
C LEU A 16 -85.76 16.65 1.08
N LEU A 17 -85.77 15.95 2.22
CA LEU A 17 -86.71 16.20 3.33
C LEU A 17 -86.56 17.63 3.87
N VAL A 18 -85.33 18.06 4.14
CA VAL A 18 -85.03 19.41 4.67
C VAL A 18 -85.39 20.50 3.65
N ALA A 19 -85.08 20.28 2.37
CA ALA A 19 -85.44 21.23 1.31
C ALA A 19 -86.97 21.37 1.13
N LEU A 20 -87.72 20.26 1.18
CA LEU A 20 -89.17 20.27 1.06
C LEU A 20 -89.87 20.88 2.29
N LEU A 21 -89.36 20.65 3.50
CA LEU A 21 -89.84 21.32 4.71
C LEU A 21 -89.57 22.83 4.67
N GLY A 22 -88.39 23.25 4.18
CA GLY A 22 -88.06 24.66 3.97
C GLY A 22 -88.99 25.35 2.97
N LEU A 23 -89.32 24.67 1.86
CA LEU A 23 -90.28 25.14 0.86
C LEU A 23 -91.72 25.20 1.40
N ALA A 24 -92.13 24.27 2.27
CA ALA A 24 -93.47 24.30 2.88
C ALA A 24 -93.63 25.47 3.88
N LEU A 25 -92.55 25.92 4.51
CA LEU A 25 -92.56 26.95 5.56
C LEU A 25 -92.44 28.40 5.03
N GLN A 26 -92.06 28.63 3.77
CA GLN A 26 -91.79 29.97 3.21
C GLN A 26 -92.80 30.49 2.15
N VAL A 27 -93.91 29.79 1.89
CA VAL A 27 -94.78 30.14 0.75
C VAL A 27 -96.00 30.98 1.18
N SER A 28 -96.17 32.14 0.50
CA SER A 28 -97.23 33.13 0.75
C SER A 28 -98.66 32.61 0.46
N PRO A 29 -99.71 33.24 1.02
CA PRO A 29 -101.06 32.67 1.05
C PRO A 29 -101.72 32.40 -0.32
N GLN A 30 -101.24 32.99 -1.42
CA GLN A 30 -101.88 32.88 -2.73
C GLN A 30 -101.36 31.74 -3.63
N THR A 31 -100.36 30.96 -3.19
CA THR A 31 -99.81 29.78 -3.91
C THR A 31 -99.96 28.48 -3.12
N THR A 32 -101.00 28.39 -2.28
CA THR A 32 -101.17 27.34 -1.25
C THR A 32 -101.74 26.02 -1.74
N HIS A 33 -102.40 25.97 -2.91
CA HIS A 33 -103.14 24.76 -3.29
C HIS A 33 -102.30 23.68 -4.02
N VAL A 34 -101.23 24.07 -4.71
CA VAL A 34 -100.42 23.14 -5.53
C VAL A 34 -99.27 22.54 -4.72
N VAL A 35 -98.66 23.32 -3.81
CA VAL A 35 -97.55 22.86 -2.98
C VAL A 35 -98.01 21.87 -1.89
N GLN A 36 -99.18 22.09 -1.29
CA GLN A 36 -99.72 21.17 -0.27
C GLN A 36 -100.11 19.79 -0.81
N LYS A 37 -100.51 19.68 -2.09
CA LYS A 37 -100.99 18.40 -2.66
C LYS A 37 -99.87 17.41 -2.97
N TRP A 38 -98.65 17.89 -3.21
CA TRP A 38 -97.52 17.05 -3.64
C TRP A 38 -96.37 16.96 -2.64
N ALA A 39 -96.11 18.01 -1.84
CA ALA A 39 -94.98 18.00 -0.91
C ALA A 39 -95.24 17.13 0.33
N LEU A 40 -96.46 17.16 0.89
CA LEU A 40 -96.78 16.48 2.15
C LEU A 40 -96.67 14.94 2.06
N PRO A 41 -97.16 14.26 1.00
CA PRO A 41 -97.02 12.80 0.87
C PRO A 41 -95.55 12.36 0.75
N VAL A 42 -94.73 13.15 0.05
CA VAL A 42 -93.31 12.85 -0.18
C VAL A 42 -92.50 13.02 1.11
N ILE A 43 -92.80 14.03 1.92
CA ILE A 43 -92.19 14.24 3.24
C ILE A 43 -92.48 13.03 4.16
N ILE A 44 -93.73 12.55 4.20
CA ILE A 44 -94.12 11.39 5.00
C ILE A 44 -93.40 10.12 4.52
N LEU A 45 -93.30 9.92 3.21
CA LEU A 45 -92.58 8.78 2.61
C LEU A 45 -91.09 8.80 2.98
N CYS A 46 -90.45 9.97 2.93
CA CYS A 46 -89.05 10.13 3.33
C CYS A 46 -88.82 9.86 4.82
N MET A 47 -89.72 10.31 5.70
CA MET A 47 -89.62 10.05 7.15
C MET A 47 -89.76 8.57 7.52
N LEU A 48 -90.48 7.77 6.73
CA LEU A 48 -90.60 6.32 6.95
C LEU A 48 -89.41 5.52 6.39
N LEU A 49 -88.86 5.92 5.25
CA LEU A 49 -87.77 5.20 4.57
C LEU A 49 -86.40 5.35 5.26
N ILE A 50 -86.09 6.51 5.82
CA ILE A 50 -84.79 6.77 6.46
C ILE A 50 -84.52 5.81 7.65
N PRO A 51 -85.41 5.65 8.64
CA PRO A 51 -85.17 4.71 9.74
C PRO A 51 -85.17 3.25 9.29
N LEU A 52 -85.90 2.89 8.23
CA LEU A 52 -85.90 1.53 7.68
C LEU A 52 -84.56 1.17 7.02
N VAL A 53 -83.97 2.10 6.27
CA VAL A 53 -82.66 1.92 5.62
C VAL A 53 -81.53 1.90 6.66
N LEU A 54 -81.58 2.77 7.68
CA LEU A 54 -80.61 2.76 8.77
C LEU A 54 -80.70 1.50 9.63
N ALA A 55 -81.91 0.96 9.85
CA ALA A 55 -82.11 -0.33 10.52
C ALA A 55 -81.60 -1.51 9.68
N TRP A 56 -81.70 -1.43 8.36
CA TRP A 56 -81.16 -2.43 7.43
C TRP A 56 -79.63 -2.43 7.42
N GLU A 57 -78.99 -1.25 7.43
CA GLU A 57 -77.53 -1.08 7.48
C GLU A 57 -76.94 -1.56 8.81
N LYS A 58 -77.57 -1.19 9.94
CA LYS A 58 -77.21 -1.68 11.28
C LYS A 58 -77.49 -3.18 11.48
N GLY A 59 -78.40 -3.74 10.69
CA GLY A 59 -78.67 -5.19 10.61
C GLY A 59 -77.64 -5.98 9.79
N GLN A 60 -76.99 -5.34 8.81
CA GLN A 60 -75.87 -5.91 8.05
C GLN A 60 -74.58 -5.93 8.90
N GLU A 61 -74.26 -4.85 9.62
CA GLU A 61 -73.12 -4.80 10.56
C GLU A 61 -73.19 -5.93 11.60
N ARG A 62 -74.35 -6.12 12.25
CA ARG A 62 -74.54 -7.16 13.29
C ARG A 62 -74.45 -8.60 12.77
N ARG A 63 -74.72 -8.85 11.49
CA ARG A 63 -74.60 -10.20 10.88
C ARG A 63 -73.17 -10.52 10.42
N SER A 64 -72.33 -9.51 10.18
CA SER A 64 -70.94 -9.68 9.70
C SER A 64 -69.89 -9.88 10.80
N LEU A 65 -70.25 -9.62 12.07
CA LEU A 65 -69.36 -9.70 13.25
C LEU A 65 -69.76 -10.77 14.27
N ALA A 66 -70.77 -11.60 13.97
CA ALA A 66 -71.22 -12.63 14.89
C ALA A 66 -70.16 -13.76 14.99
N ARG A 67 -69.39 -13.76 16.07
CA ARG A 67 -68.35 -14.77 16.33
C ARG A 67 -68.96 -16.08 16.81
N PRO A 68 -68.45 -17.24 16.37
CA PRO A 68 -68.91 -18.54 16.87
C PRO A 68 -68.63 -18.70 18.36
N ALA A 69 -69.33 -19.64 19.00
CA ALA A 69 -68.99 -20.09 20.34
C ALA A 69 -67.63 -20.78 20.29
N TRP A 70 -66.72 -20.43 21.20
CA TRP A 70 -65.41 -21.07 21.27
C TRP A 70 -65.58 -22.51 21.79
N ALA A 71 -65.47 -23.47 20.88
CA ALA A 71 -65.51 -24.89 21.22
C ALA A 71 -64.12 -25.31 21.70
N SER A 72 -63.90 -25.35 23.02
CA SER A 72 -62.62 -25.81 23.58
C SER A 72 -62.44 -27.31 23.25
N ALA A 73 -61.62 -27.65 22.27
CA ALA A 73 -61.01 -28.98 22.24
C ALA A 73 -60.19 -29.13 23.55
N ALA A 74 -60.33 -30.25 24.25
CA ALA A 74 -59.81 -30.43 25.60
C ALA A 74 -58.32 -30.02 25.71
N GLY A 75 -58.02 -28.99 26.51
CA GLY A 75 -56.65 -28.56 26.83
C GLY A 75 -56.05 -27.42 25.98
N ARG A 76 -56.74 -26.88 24.96
CA ARG A 76 -56.21 -25.75 24.17
C ARG A 76 -56.33 -24.42 24.91
N SER A 77 -55.27 -23.60 24.85
CA SER A 77 -55.23 -22.25 25.43
C SER A 77 -56.00 -21.24 24.58
N PRO A 78 -56.74 -20.28 25.19
CA PRO A 78 -57.32 -19.16 24.45
C PRO A 78 -56.26 -18.19 23.90
N TYR A 79 -55.00 -18.32 24.33
CA TYR A 79 -53.84 -17.59 23.84
C TYR A 79 -52.88 -18.57 23.16
N PRO A 80 -52.54 -18.39 21.86
CA PRO A 80 -51.66 -19.33 21.14
C PRO A 80 -50.18 -19.22 21.53
N GLY A 81 -49.79 -18.25 22.37
CA GLY A 81 -48.40 -18.04 22.75
C GLY A 81 -47.64 -17.27 21.67
N LEU A 82 -46.47 -17.78 21.27
CA LEU A 82 -45.65 -17.18 20.20
C LEU A 82 -46.16 -17.53 18.78
N ASP A 83 -47.09 -18.47 18.67
CA ASP A 83 -47.72 -18.86 17.40
C ASP A 83 -48.79 -17.84 16.99
N ALA A 84 -49.02 -17.69 15.69
CA ALA A 84 -50.11 -16.86 15.18
C ALA A 84 -51.48 -17.50 15.50
N PHE A 85 -52.51 -16.67 15.73
CA PHE A 85 -53.87 -17.16 15.87
C PHE A 85 -54.33 -17.78 14.53
N THR A 86 -54.96 -18.96 14.57
CA THR A 86 -55.44 -19.64 13.36
C THR A 86 -56.94 -19.39 13.12
N GLU A 87 -57.49 -19.85 11.99
CA GLU A 87 -58.93 -19.70 11.67
C GLU A 87 -59.85 -20.26 12.76
N GLU A 88 -59.42 -21.31 13.46
CA GLU A 88 -60.16 -21.95 14.56
C GLU A 88 -60.29 -21.05 15.80
N ASP A 89 -59.40 -20.04 15.91
CA ASP A 89 -59.35 -19.13 17.05
C ASP A 89 -60.20 -17.85 16.87
N ASP A 90 -61.01 -17.73 15.80
CA ASP A 90 -61.94 -16.59 15.59
C ASP A 90 -62.84 -16.33 16.82
N GLY A 91 -63.22 -17.41 17.51
CA GLY A 91 -64.00 -17.34 18.74
C GLY A 91 -63.28 -16.63 19.91
N VAL A 92 -61.95 -16.50 19.88
CA VAL A 92 -61.14 -15.89 20.94
C VAL A 92 -60.22 -14.77 20.45
N PHE A 93 -60.31 -14.33 19.19
CA PHE A 93 -59.45 -13.28 18.64
C PHE A 93 -60.03 -11.86 18.75
N PHE A 94 -59.69 -11.08 19.79
CA PHE A 94 -60.27 -9.76 20.08
C PHE A 94 -59.34 -8.57 19.77
N GLY A 95 -59.88 -7.34 19.82
CA GLY A 95 -59.08 -6.10 19.80
C GLY A 95 -58.76 -5.53 18.41
N ARG A 96 -59.15 -6.20 17.33
CA ARG A 96 -58.88 -5.78 15.93
C ARG A 96 -60.14 -5.68 15.06
N ASP A 97 -61.31 -5.52 15.67
CA ASP A 97 -62.58 -5.56 14.95
C ASP A 97 -62.73 -4.44 13.89
N ALA A 98 -62.15 -3.27 14.14
CA ALA A 98 -62.18 -2.15 13.20
C ALA A 98 -61.34 -2.44 11.94
N GLU A 99 -60.13 -2.95 12.12
CA GLU A 99 -59.22 -3.31 11.03
C GLU A 99 -59.77 -4.47 10.19
N ILE A 100 -60.39 -5.47 10.83
CA ILE A 100 -61.06 -6.58 10.13
C ILE A 100 -62.19 -6.03 9.26
N GLN A 101 -63.02 -5.14 9.79
CA GLN A 101 -64.12 -4.54 9.02
C GLN A 101 -63.59 -3.73 7.85
N GLU A 102 -62.58 -2.87 8.06
CA GLU A 102 -62.01 -2.07 6.98
C GLU A 102 -61.40 -2.96 5.87
N LEU A 103 -60.71 -4.05 6.23
CA LEU A 103 -60.20 -5.02 5.26
C LEU A 103 -61.32 -5.69 4.46
N ILE A 104 -62.43 -6.08 5.11
CA ILE A 104 -63.62 -6.62 4.41
C ILE A 104 -64.26 -5.59 3.50
N GLU A 105 -64.25 -4.30 3.88
CA GLU A 105 -64.76 -3.22 3.04
C GLU A 105 -63.87 -2.95 1.82
N ARG A 106 -62.55 -3.10 1.94
CA ARG A 106 -61.61 -3.00 0.82
C ARG A 106 -61.75 -4.21 -0.11
N LEU A 107 -61.99 -5.40 0.44
CA LEU A 107 -62.27 -6.64 -0.30
C LEU A 107 -63.74 -6.73 -0.74
N ARG A 108 -64.17 -5.82 -1.62
CA ARG A 108 -65.52 -5.84 -2.22
C ARG A 108 -65.48 -6.38 -3.66
N PRO A 109 -66.28 -7.42 -4.00
CA PRO A 109 -66.34 -7.93 -5.37
C PRO A 109 -66.69 -6.83 -6.38
N GLY A 110 -65.83 -6.61 -7.38
CA GLY A 110 -65.94 -5.53 -8.38
C GLY A 110 -65.32 -4.19 -7.99
N GLY A 111 -64.66 -4.10 -6.83
CA GLY A 111 -63.87 -2.93 -6.41
C GLY A 111 -62.44 -2.95 -6.97
N GLU A 112 -61.82 -1.77 -7.04
CA GLU A 112 -60.38 -1.58 -7.28
C GLU A 112 -59.78 -0.74 -6.14
N PRO A 113 -58.50 -0.96 -5.77
CA PRO A 113 -57.53 -1.92 -6.32
C PRO A 113 -57.81 -3.37 -5.88
N ARG A 114 -57.33 -4.35 -6.66
CA ARG A 114 -57.54 -5.79 -6.42
C ARG A 114 -56.33 -6.50 -5.78
N SER A 115 -55.27 -5.74 -5.51
CA SER A 115 -54.16 -6.16 -4.66
C SER A 115 -54.11 -5.29 -3.41
N ILE A 116 -53.90 -5.92 -2.25
CA ILE A 116 -53.77 -5.21 -0.96
C ILE A 116 -52.49 -5.67 -0.27
N ALA A 117 -51.64 -4.72 0.08
CA ALA A 117 -50.43 -4.98 0.86
C ALA A 117 -50.69 -4.67 2.35
N VAL A 118 -50.91 -5.70 3.17
CA VAL A 118 -51.04 -5.58 4.62
C VAL A 118 -49.64 -5.47 5.22
N THR A 119 -49.31 -4.26 5.69
CA THR A 119 -47.98 -3.89 6.21
C THR A 119 -48.07 -3.53 7.68
N GLY A 120 -46.99 -3.71 8.43
CA GLY A 120 -46.89 -3.27 9.82
C GLY A 120 -45.62 -3.78 10.49
N PRO A 121 -45.22 -3.22 11.65
CA PRO A 121 -44.04 -3.66 12.37
C PRO A 121 -44.06 -5.16 12.71
N SER A 122 -42.91 -5.75 12.99
CA SER A 122 -42.85 -7.14 13.46
C SER A 122 -43.63 -7.30 14.79
N GLY A 123 -44.29 -8.44 14.99
CA GLY A 123 -45.01 -8.75 16.23
C GLY A 123 -46.40 -8.12 16.42
N VAL A 124 -46.87 -7.20 15.56
CA VAL A 124 -48.17 -6.51 15.78
C VAL A 124 -49.44 -7.35 15.50
N GLY A 125 -49.26 -8.63 15.12
CA GLY A 125 -50.36 -9.57 14.86
C GLY A 125 -50.94 -9.54 13.44
N LYS A 126 -50.13 -9.24 12.42
CA LYS A 126 -50.57 -9.19 11.00
C LYS A 126 -51.14 -10.52 10.51
N SER A 127 -50.41 -11.61 10.71
CA SER A 127 -50.85 -12.95 10.33
C SER A 127 -52.07 -13.38 11.16
N SER A 128 -52.10 -13.08 12.46
CA SER A 128 -53.28 -13.32 13.32
C SER A 128 -54.53 -12.57 12.84
N LEU A 129 -54.38 -11.31 12.39
CA LEU A 129 -55.46 -10.51 11.80
C LEU A 129 -56.03 -11.17 10.54
N LEU A 130 -55.16 -11.73 9.72
CA LEU A 130 -55.52 -12.44 8.50
C LEU A 130 -56.24 -13.76 8.83
N TYR A 131 -55.59 -14.67 9.54
CA TYR A 131 -56.07 -16.03 9.81
C TYR A 131 -57.28 -16.05 10.75
N ALA A 132 -57.23 -15.43 11.93
CA ALA A 132 -58.34 -15.51 12.88
C ALA A 132 -59.42 -14.43 12.63
N GLY A 133 -59.08 -13.35 11.93
CA GLY A 133 -59.99 -12.25 11.67
C GLY A 133 -60.64 -12.31 10.28
N LEU A 134 -59.83 -12.17 9.23
CA LEU A 134 -60.33 -11.93 7.87
C LEU A 134 -60.86 -13.20 7.18
N LEU A 135 -60.06 -14.27 7.12
CA LEU A 135 -60.40 -15.48 6.35
C LEU A 135 -61.69 -16.17 6.81
N PRO A 136 -61.96 -16.35 8.13
CA PRO A 136 -63.18 -17.01 8.60
C PRO A 136 -64.44 -16.26 8.16
N ARG A 137 -64.39 -14.93 8.10
CA ARG A 137 -65.50 -14.06 7.65
C ARG A 137 -65.70 -14.14 6.14
N LEU A 138 -64.63 -14.33 5.36
CA LEU A 138 -64.73 -14.53 3.92
C LEU A 138 -65.23 -15.94 3.57
N HIS A 139 -64.80 -16.97 4.30
CA HIS A 139 -65.28 -18.35 4.15
C HIS A 139 -66.80 -18.48 4.39
N GLN A 140 -67.36 -17.72 5.33
CA GLN A 140 -68.81 -17.67 5.57
C GLN A 140 -69.60 -17.04 4.41
N GLN A 141 -68.96 -16.19 3.60
CA GLN A 141 -69.61 -15.53 2.47
C GLN A 141 -69.57 -16.43 1.22
N ARG A 142 -70.74 -16.94 0.80
CA ARG A 142 -70.89 -17.83 -0.38
C ARG A 142 -70.38 -17.27 -1.73
N ARG A 143 -69.92 -16.01 -1.77
CA ARG A 143 -69.40 -15.28 -2.94
C ARG A 143 -67.88 -15.37 -3.12
N TRP A 144 -67.14 -15.89 -2.13
CA TRP A 144 -65.68 -16.04 -2.17
C TRP A 144 -65.26 -17.50 -2.36
N VAL A 145 -64.13 -17.68 -3.03
CA VAL A 145 -63.31 -18.89 -3.03
C VAL A 145 -61.93 -18.44 -2.55
N VAL A 146 -61.54 -18.86 -1.35
CA VAL A 146 -60.29 -18.44 -0.72
C VAL A 146 -59.34 -19.62 -0.80
N LEU A 147 -58.17 -19.41 -1.39
CA LEU A 147 -57.11 -20.41 -1.37
C LEU A 147 -56.44 -20.39 0.00
N PRO A 148 -55.97 -21.55 0.52
CA PRO A 148 -55.16 -21.56 1.73
C PRO A 148 -53.95 -20.64 1.53
N PRO A 149 -53.59 -19.80 2.53
CA PRO A 149 -52.47 -18.88 2.40
C PRO A 149 -51.15 -19.61 2.09
N LEU A 150 -50.30 -18.96 1.32
CA LEU A 150 -48.98 -19.45 0.95
C LEU A 150 -47.90 -18.58 1.62
N THR A 151 -46.86 -19.25 2.09
CA THR A 151 -45.59 -18.63 2.50
C THR A 151 -44.59 -18.91 1.37
N PRO A 152 -43.93 -17.90 0.78
CA PRO A 152 -43.08 -18.07 -0.41
C PRO A 152 -41.90 -19.02 -0.25
N GLU A 153 -41.23 -19.01 0.90
CA GLU A 153 -40.01 -19.78 1.16
C GLU A 153 -38.95 -19.54 0.06
N ASP A 154 -38.18 -20.56 -0.34
CA ASP A 154 -37.18 -20.50 -1.40
C ASP A 154 -37.80 -20.61 -2.82
N ASP A 155 -38.87 -21.40 -3.00
CA ASP A 155 -39.61 -21.55 -4.25
C ASP A 155 -41.11 -21.15 -4.16
N PRO A 156 -41.47 -19.91 -4.53
CA PRO A 156 -42.85 -19.44 -4.45
C PRO A 156 -43.80 -20.13 -5.44
N PHE A 157 -43.29 -20.72 -6.52
CA PHE A 157 -44.10 -21.43 -7.51
C PHE A 157 -44.54 -22.79 -6.96
N ALA A 158 -43.63 -23.53 -6.33
CA ALA A 158 -43.95 -24.79 -5.65
C ALA A 158 -44.98 -24.57 -4.53
N GLY A 159 -44.79 -23.53 -3.71
CA GLY A 159 -45.71 -23.16 -2.65
C GLY A 159 -47.13 -22.86 -3.16
N LEU A 160 -47.27 -22.08 -4.23
CA LEU A 160 -48.58 -21.79 -4.83
C LEU A 160 -49.19 -23.03 -5.52
N ALA A 161 -48.37 -23.80 -6.24
CA ALA A 161 -48.81 -24.98 -6.96
C ALA A 161 -49.38 -26.05 -6.03
N TYR A 162 -48.73 -26.31 -4.89
CA TYR A 162 -49.23 -27.23 -3.88
C TYR A 162 -50.62 -26.84 -3.37
N ARG A 163 -50.86 -25.54 -3.09
CA ARG A 163 -52.18 -25.06 -2.63
C ARG A 163 -53.24 -25.15 -3.72
N LEU A 164 -52.87 -24.94 -4.98
CA LEU A 164 -53.77 -25.10 -6.13
C LEU A 164 -54.13 -26.58 -6.36
N ALA A 165 -53.15 -27.48 -6.29
CA ALA A 165 -53.32 -28.92 -6.43
C ALA A 165 -54.28 -29.46 -5.35
N ASP A 166 -54.03 -29.11 -4.09
CA ASP A 166 -54.88 -29.49 -2.94
C ASP A 166 -56.32 -28.99 -3.10
N ALA A 167 -56.49 -27.71 -3.49
CA ALA A 167 -57.83 -27.12 -3.66
C ALA A 167 -58.60 -27.66 -4.88
N LEU A 168 -57.91 -28.16 -5.91
CA LEU A 168 -58.50 -28.76 -7.11
C LEU A 168 -58.64 -30.29 -7.02
N GLY A 169 -57.97 -30.93 -6.06
CA GLY A 169 -57.88 -32.39 -5.93
C GLY A 169 -56.99 -33.02 -7.01
N GLU A 170 -55.99 -32.29 -7.52
CA GLU A 170 -55.02 -32.81 -8.50
C GLU A 170 -53.78 -33.38 -7.80
N PRO A 171 -53.24 -34.53 -8.24
CA PRO A 171 -52.20 -35.26 -7.51
C PRO A 171 -50.77 -34.73 -7.72
N ASP A 172 -50.53 -33.86 -8.72
CA ASP A 172 -49.17 -33.55 -9.19
C ASP A 172 -48.85 -32.04 -9.07
N ALA A 173 -48.38 -31.63 -7.90
CA ALA A 173 -48.06 -30.23 -7.59
C ALA A 173 -46.78 -29.73 -8.29
N GLU A 174 -45.80 -30.61 -8.51
CA GLU A 174 -44.55 -30.27 -9.20
C GLU A 174 -44.81 -29.88 -10.66
N GLU A 175 -45.64 -30.65 -11.38
CA GLU A 175 -46.00 -30.32 -12.76
C GLU A 175 -46.75 -28.97 -12.86
N ILE A 176 -47.57 -28.63 -11.87
CA ILE A 176 -48.24 -27.33 -11.80
C ILE A 176 -47.21 -26.21 -11.56
N ALA A 177 -46.21 -26.42 -10.70
CA ALA A 177 -45.17 -25.44 -10.40
C ALA A 177 -44.34 -25.10 -11.65
N ASP A 178 -43.86 -26.11 -12.37
CA ASP A 178 -43.09 -25.95 -13.61
C ASP A 178 -43.89 -25.20 -14.68
N ARG A 179 -45.17 -25.57 -14.87
CA ARG A 179 -46.04 -24.90 -15.84
C ARG A 179 -46.34 -23.45 -15.46
N LEU A 180 -46.50 -23.13 -14.17
CA LEU A 180 -46.68 -21.75 -13.71
C LEU A 180 -45.44 -20.90 -13.95
N ARG A 181 -44.25 -21.50 -13.85
CA ARG A 181 -42.96 -20.84 -14.13
C ARG A 181 -42.76 -20.57 -15.64
N ASP A 182 -43.09 -21.56 -16.49
CA ASP A 182 -42.91 -21.47 -17.93
C ASP A 182 -44.02 -20.69 -18.67
N ALA A 183 -45.25 -20.76 -18.16
CA ALA A 183 -46.44 -20.16 -18.79
C ALA A 183 -47.32 -19.42 -17.76
N PRO A 184 -46.99 -18.16 -17.39
CA PRO A 184 -47.69 -17.39 -16.35
C PRO A 184 -49.22 -17.27 -16.53
N ALA A 185 -49.72 -17.36 -17.76
CA ALA A 185 -51.15 -17.34 -18.07
C ALA A 185 -51.93 -18.56 -17.52
N GLU A 186 -51.24 -19.65 -17.16
CA GLU A 186 -51.81 -20.86 -16.57
C GLU A 186 -52.48 -20.60 -15.22
N LEU A 187 -52.02 -19.62 -14.44
CA LEU A 187 -52.62 -19.28 -13.15
C LEU A 187 -54.12 -18.93 -13.31
N GLY A 188 -54.47 -18.16 -14.35
CA GLY A 188 -55.85 -17.80 -14.65
C GLY A 188 -56.73 -19.02 -14.97
N ARG A 189 -56.16 -20.08 -15.56
CA ARG A 189 -56.88 -21.32 -15.84
C ARG A 189 -57.21 -22.09 -14.56
N HIS A 190 -56.24 -22.23 -13.66
CA HIS A 190 -56.42 -22.92 -12.37
C HIS A 190 -57.38 -22.17 -11.45
N VAL A 191 -57.22 -20.83 -11.36
CA VAL A 191 -58.17 -19.97 -10.63
C VAL A 191 -59.58 -20.04 -11.24
N GLY A 192 -59.69 -20.11 -12.57
CA GLY A 192 -60.97 -20.34 -13.25
C GLY A 192 -61.57 -21.72 -12.95
N ALA A 193 -60.75 -22.76 -12.84
CA ALA A 193 -61.16 -24.11 -12.49
C ALA A 193 -61.73 -24.18 -11.07
N LEU A 194 -61.11 -23.50 -10.10
CA LEU A 194 -61.62 -23.37 -8.71
C LEU A 194 -63.03 -22.77 -8.63
N ARG A 195 -63.48 -22.04 -9.67
CA ARG A 195 -64.81 -21.43 -9.75
C ARG A 195 -65.85 -22.28 -10.50
N ARG A 196 -65.46 -23.42 -11.11
CA ARG A 196 -66.34 -24.22 -12.00
C ARG A 196 -67.64 -24.62 -11.26
N GLY A 197 -68.77 -24.17 -11.82
CA GLY A 197 -70.12 -24.38 -11.27
C GLY A 197 -70.81 -23.12 -10.71
N ARG A 198 -70.09 -22.04 -10.40
CA ARG A 198 -70.67 -20.76 -9.92
C ARG A 198 -69.88 -19.55 -10.40
N ARG A 199 -70.03 -19.20 -11.69
CA ARG A 199 -69.25 -18.14 -12.37
C ARG A 199 -69.20 -16.79 -11.62
N ASN A 200 -70.17 -16.46 -10.77
CA ASN A 200 -70.25 -15.20 -10.01
C ASN A 200 -69.43 -15.11 -8.71
N ARG A 201 -68.45 -15.99 -8.48
CA ARG A 201 -67.58 -15.94 -7.29
C ARG A 201 -66.23 -15.25 -7.56
N SER A 202 -65.69 -14.56 -6.56
CA SER A 202 -64.34 -13.99 -6.56
C SER A 202 -63.34 -14.99 -5.94
N ALA A 203 -62.12 -15.03 -6.45
CA ALA A 203 -61.03 -15.83 -5.87
C ALA A 203 -60.04 -14.95 -5.10
N LEU A 204 -59.54 -15.42 -3.96
CA LEU A 204 -58.53 -14.73 -3.16
C LEU A 204 -57.29 -15.61 -3.01
N ILE A 205 -56.13 -15.07 -3.41
CA ILE A 205 -54.80 -15.62 -3.10
C ILE A 205 -54.21 -14.77 -1.97
N VAL A 206 -53.62 -15.44 -0.99
CA VAL A 206 -52.98 -14.78 0.14
C VAL A 206 -51.53 -15.22 0.21
N VAL A 207 -50.63 -14.25 0.17
CA VAL A 207 -49.18 -14.43 0.31
C VAL A 207 -48.79 -13.88 1.68
N ASP A 208 -48.65 -14.76 2.66
CA ASP A 208 -48.15 -14.41 3.99
C ASP A 208 -46.62 -14.38 3.99
N GLN A 209 -46.02 -13.60 4.90
CA GLN A 209 -44.57 -13.36 4.96
C GLN A 209 -43.96 -13.03 3.58
N ALA A 210 -44.61 -12.16 2.83
CA ALA A 210 -44.20 -11.85 1.46
C ALA A 210 -42.77 -11.27 1.40
N GLU A 211 -42.20 -10.75 2.50
CA GLU A 211 -40.79 -10.36 2.55
C GLU A 211 -39.81 -11.50 2.20
N GLU A 212 -40.22 -12.76 2.31
CA GLU A 212 -39.39 -13.91 1.92
C GLU A 212 -39.08 -13.92 0.43
N LEU A 213 -39.94 -13.34 -0.40
CA LEU A 213 -39.66 -13.11 -1.82
C LEU A 213 -38.42 -12.23 -2.03
N LEU A 214 -38.08 -11.36 -1.08
CA LEU A 214 -36.88 -10.50 -1.14
C LEU A 214 -35.68 -11.12 -0.45
N THR A 215 -35.89 -11.97 0.56
CA THR A 215 -34.82 -12.43 1.44
C THR A 215 -34.37 -13.87 1.16
N LEU A 216 -35.23 -14.71 0.59
CA LEU A 216 -35.01 -16.15 0.41
C LEU A 216 -35.12 -16.59 -1.05
N THR A 217 -36.03 -15.99 -1.81
CA THR A 217 -36.22 -16.32 -3.23
C THR A 217 -35.17 -15.63 -4.12
N SER A 218 -34.75 -16.29 -5.19
CA SER A 218 -33.87 -15.70 -6.21
C SER A 218 -34.52 -14.47 -6.87
N ASP A 219 -33.72 -13.47 -7.26
CA ASP A 219 -34.24 -12.26 -7.93
C ASP A 219 -35.05 -12.60 -9.20
N GLY A 220 -34.62 -13.63 -9.94
CA GLY A 220 -35.28 -14.10 -11.16
C GLY A 220 -36.66 -14.71 -10.89
N ASP A 221 -36.74 -15.62 -9.92
CA ASP A 221 -38.00 -16.29 -9.56
C ASP A 221 -38.97 -15.34 -8.87
N ARG A 222 -38.47 -14.44 -8.00
CA ARG A 222 -39.28 -13.36 -7.42
C ARG A 222 -39.95 -12.53 -8.49
N ASP A 223 -39.17 -12.02 -9.44
CA ASP A 223 -39.67 -11.09 -10.45
C ASP A 223 -40.60 -11.82 -11.44
N ALA A 224 -40.34 -13.10 -11.73
CA ALA A 224 -41.25 -13.94 -12.51
C ALA A 224 -42.58 -14.19 -11.79
N PHE A 225 -42.54 -14.54 -10.50
CA PHE A 225 -43.71 -14.84 -9.68
C PHE A 225 -44.60 -13.60 -9.49
N LEU A 226 -44.01 -12.44 -9.18
CA LEU A 226 -44.74 -11.18 -9.04
C LEU A 226 -45.34 -10.71 -10.37
N ARG A 227 -44.64 -10.90 -11.49
CA ARG A 227 -45.20 -10.62 -12.83
C ARG A 227 -46.37 -11.54 -13.14
N MET A 228 -46.27 -12.84 -12.87
CA MET A 228 -47.38 -13.79 -13.05
C MET A 228 -48.63 -13.35 -12.26
N LEU A 229 -48.48 -12.96 -10.99
CA LEU A 229 -49.61 -12.48 -10.18
C LEU A 229 -50.22 -11.20 -10.74
N GLN A 230 -49.38 -10.28 -11.23
CA GLN A 230 -49.83 -9.04 -11.85
C GLN A 230 -50.59 -9.30 -13.15
N ASP A 231 -50.05 -10.13 -14.04
CA ASP A 231 -50.69 -10.50 -15.31
C ASP A 231 -52.02 -11.24 -15.07
N ALA A 232 -52.08 -12.12 -14.06
CA ALA A 232 -53.31 -12.82 -13.69
C ALA A 232 -54.37 -11.86 -13.11
N LEU A 233 -53.96 -10.87 -12.30
CA LEU A 233 -54.85 -9.83 -11.80
C LEU A 233 -55.39 -8.98 -12.96
N ASP A 234 -54.55 -8.58 -13.92
CA ASP A 234 -54.97 -7.80 -15.08
C ASP A 234 -55.93 -8.59 -15.98
N ALA A 235 -55.73 -9.89 -16.14
CA ALA A 235 -56.58 -10.77 -16.95
C ALA A 235 -57.94 -11.12 -16.30
N ASP A 236 -58.00 -11.28 -14.97
CA ASP A 236 -59.22 -11.74 -14.26
C ASP A 236 -59.73 -10.72 -13.23
N THR A 237 -60.75 -9.94 -13.62
CA THR A 237 -61.43 -8.93 -12.77
C THR A 237 -61.98 -9.44 -11.43
N ARG A 238 -62.05 -10.77 -11.23
CA ARG A 238 -62.57 -11.42 -10.01
C ARG A 238 -61.49 -12.07 -9.16
N LEU A 239 -60.22 -11.99 -9.56
CA LEU A 239 -59.06 -12.39 -8.76
C LEU A 239 -58.64 -11.24 -7.84
N TRP A 240 -58.30 -11.60 -6.61
CA TRP A 240 -57.75 -10.73 -5.57
C TRP A 240 -56.48 -11.34 -5.00
N VAL A 241 -55.50 -10.50 -4.66
CA VAL A 241 -54.26 -10.92 -3.99
C VAL A 241 -54.03 -10.07 -2.75
N VAL A 242 -53.79 -10.71 -1.61
CA VAL A 242 -53.39 -10.04 -0.36
C VAL A 242 -51.95 -10.44 -0.04
N PHE A 243 -51.07 -9.46 0.06
CA PHE A 243 -49.68 -9.65 0.51
C PHE A 243 -49.58 -9.21 1.96
N VAL A 244 -48.99 -10.02 2.83
CA VAL A 244 -48.73 -9.66 4.23
C VAL A 244 -47.24 -9.64 4.46
N PHE A 245 -46.68 -8.49 4.86
CA PHE A 245 -45.24 -8.38 5.12
C PHE A 245 -44.90 -7.23 6.08
N ARG A 246 -43.64 -7.16 6.52
CA ARG A 246 -43.17 -6.09 7.42
C ARG A 246 -43.02 -4.74 6.71
N ALA A 247 -43.35 -3.66 7.41
CA ALA A 247 -43.42 -2.31 6.82
C ALA A 247 -42.09 -1.82 6.22
N GLU A 248 -40.95 -2.25 6.75
CA GLU A 248 -39.62 -1.88 6.24
C GLU A 248 -39.33 -2.38 4.81
N PHE A 249 -39.95 -3.50 4.39
CA PHE A 249 -39.77 -4.03 3.02
C PHE A 249 -40.63 -3.34 1.97
N LEU A 250 -41.55 -2.46 2.39
CA LEU A 250 -42.45 -1.78 1.46
C LEU A 250 -41.68 -0.96 0.42
N THR A 251 -40.61 -0.28 0.82
CA THR A 251 -39.78 0.52 -0.11
C THR A 251 -39.10 -0.35 -1.16
N ALA A 252 -38.60 -1.53 -0.78
CA ALA A 252 -37.98 -2.47 -1.71
C ALA A 252 -39.00 -2.98 -2.74
N PHE A 253 -40.20 -3.38 -2.30
CA PHE A 253 -41.29 -3.78 -3.20
C PHE A 253 -41.80 -2.65 -4.11
N LEU A 254 -41.82 -1.41 -3.62
CA LEU A 254 -42.21 -0.24 -4.41
C LEU A 254 -41.14 0.20 -5.42
N SER A 255 -39.90 -0.27 -5.29
CA SER A 255 -38.80 0.06 -6.20
C SER A 255 -38.70 -0.89 -7.40
N GLY A 256 -39.34 -2.06 -7.34
CA GLY A 256 -39.30 -3.09 -8.40
C GLY A 256 -40.30 -2.88 -9.54
N ALA A 257 -40.18 -3.69 -10.60
CA ALA A 257 -41.04 -3.61 -11.80
C ALA A 257 -42.53 -3.85 -11.49
N SER A 258 -42.85 -4.69 -10.51
CA SER A 258 -44.23 -5.00 -10.09
C SER A 258 -44.73 -4.11 -8.94
N ALA A 259 -44.15 -2.91 -8.75
CA ALA A 259 -44.54 -1.95 -7.71
C ALA A 259 -46.05 -1.65 -7.67
N GLY A 260 -46.75 -1.80 -8.81
CA GLY A 260 -48.19 -1.65 -8.93
C GLY A 260 -48.99 -2.48 -7.92
N LEU A 261 -48.52 -3.69 -7.59
CA LEU A 261 -49.16 -4.60 -6.65
C LEU A 261 -49.22 -4.04 -5.21
N PHE A 262 -48.28 -3.17 -4.84
CA PHE A 262 -48.04 -2.73 -3.47
C PHE A 262 -48.43 -1.26 -3.21
N ARG A 263 -48.99 -0.55 -4.20
CA ARG A 263 -49.28 0.90 -4.12
C ARG A 263 -50.34 1.31 -3.09
N HIS A 264 -51.11 0.36 -2.58
CA HIS A 264 -52.22 0.62 -1.67
C HIS A 264 -52.06 -0.15 -0.35
N PRO A 265 -51.05 0.19 0.46
CA PRO A 265 -50.81 -0.52 1.70
C PRO A 265 -51.95 -0.28 2.70
N PHE A 266 -52.28 -1.34 3.43
CA PHE A 266 -53.07 -1.32 4.65
C PHE A 266 -52.10 -1.45 5.82
N THR A 267 -51.93 -0.40 6.61
CA THR A 267 -50.97 -0.40 7.72
C THR A 267 -51.67 -0.86 9.01
N VAL A 268 -51.22 -1.99 9.56
CA VAL A 268 -51.62 -2.48 10.88
C VAL A 268 -50.78 -1.75 11.92
N SER A 269 -51.42 -0.85 12.68
CA SER A 269 -50.76 -0.12 13.77
C SER A 269 -50.62 -1.00 15.01
N ALA A 270 -49.77 -0.56 15.94
CA ALA A 270 -49.79 -1.05 17.32
C ALA A 270 -51.20 -0.96 17.94
N LEU A 271 -51.51 -1.89 18.86
CA LEU A 271 -52.73 -1.83 19.66
C LEU A 271 -52.60 -0.73 20.72
N ASP A 272 -53.67 0.04 20.91
CA ASP A 272 -53.75 0.96 22.05
C ASP A 272 -53.99 0.21 23.37
N ARG A 273 -53.88 0.92 24.50
CA ARG A 273 -54.00 0.30 25.83
C ARG A 273 -55.38 -0.32 26.08
N GLU A 274 -56.45 0.24 25.52
CA GLU A 274 -57.79 -0.29 25.74
C GLU A 274 -58.05 -1.54 24.88
N ALA A 275 -57.50 -1.55 23.67
CA ALA A 275 -57.48 -2.71 22.80
C ALA A 275 -56.62 -3.83 23.39
N LEU A 276 -55.46 -3.52 24.00
CA LEU A 276 -54.64 -4.49 24.74
C LEU A 276 -55.39 -5.11 25.93
N ARG A 277 -56.08 -4.29 26.74
CA ARG A 277 -56.95 -4.81 27.82
C ARG A 277 -58.05 -5.72 27.29
N THR A 278 -58.59 -5.40 26.11
CA THR A 278 -59.62 -6.22 25.46
C THR A 278 -59.05 -7.55 24.98
N VAL A 279 -57.84 -7.57 24.42
CA VAL A 279 -57.11 -8.78 24.03
C VAL A 279 -56.80 -9.67 25.24
N ILE A 280 -56.52 -9.10 26.42
CA ILE A 280 -56.26 -9.88 27.65
C ILE A 280 -57.56 -10.36 28.33
N ARG A 281 -58.62 -9.54 28.30
CA ARG A 281 -59.82 -9.80 29.11
C ARG A 281 -60.83 -10.71 28.43
N GLU A 282 -61.11 -10.47 27.15
CA GLU A 282 -62.22 -11.17 26.47
C GLU A 282 -61.94 -12.65 26.16
N PRO A 283 -60.73 -13.07 25.72
CA PRO A 283 -60.42 -14.48 25.58
C PRO A 283 -60.42 -15.21 26.93
N ALA A 284 -59.84 -14.58 27.97
CA ALA A 284 -59.87 -15.10 29.34
C ALA A 284 -61.31 -15.31 29.83
N ARG A 285 -62.20 -14.33 29.62
CA ARG A 285 -63.63 -14.43 29.98
C ARG A 285 -64.32 -15.59 29.25
N ARG A 286 -63.99 -15.85 27.97
CA ARG A 286 -64.54 -16.99 27.22
C ARG A 286 -63.99 -18.35 27.68
N ALA A 287 -62.78 -18.37 28.23
CA ALA A 287 -62.16 -19.56 28.81
C ALA A 287 -62.43 -19.76 30.32
N GLY A 288 -63.18 -18.84 30.94
CA GLY A 288 -63.54 -18.89 32.37
C GLY A 288 -62.46 -18.36 33.32
N ILE A 289 -61.38 -17.77 32.81
CA ILE A 289 -60.26 -17.28 33.62
C ILE A 289 -60.61 -15.90 34.20
N THR A 290 -60.38 -15.72 35.50
CA THR A 290 -60.44 -14.40 36.17
C THR A 290 -59.03 -13.94 36.60
N PHE A 291 -58.81 -12.62 36.60
CA PHE A 291 -57.54 -12.02 37.04
C PHE A 291 -57.75 -11.29 38.36
N GLU A 292 -56.92 -11.61 39.37
CA GLU A 292 -56.97 -10.99 40.69
C GLU A 292 -55.62 -10.34 41.07
N PRO A 293 -55.59 -9.06 41.51
CA PRO A 293 -56.71 -8.13 41.60
C PRO A 293 -57.12 -7.61 40.19
N PRO A 294 -58.30 -6.98 40.02
CA PRO A 294 -58.82 -6.56 38.71
C PRO A 294 -57.87 -5.64 37.92
N GLU A 295 -56.99 -4.90 38.61
CA GLU A 295 -55.99 -4.01 38.02
C GLU A 295 -54.85 -4.77 37.31
N LEU A 296 -54.72 -6.09 37.52
CA LEU A 296 -53.67 -6.91 36.91
C LEU A 296 -53.72 -6.87 35.36
N VAL A 297 -54.92 -6.81 34.78
CA VAL A 297 -55.09 -6.66 33.33
C VAL A 297 -54.59 -5.30 32.84
N ALA A 298 -54.80 -4.24 33.63
CA ALA A 298 -54.28 -2.92 33.31
C ALA A 298 -52.75 -2.89 33.44
N GLN A 299 -52.20 -3.55 34.46
CA GLN A 299 -50.76 -3.69 34.66
C GLN A 299 -50.09 -4.44 33.49
N MET A 300 -50.63 -5.58 33.05
CA MET A 300 -50.10 -6.31 31.89
C MET A 300 -50.17 -5.48 30.60
N ALA A 301 -51.23 -4.70 30.40
CA ALA A 301 -51.36 -3.82 29.25
C ALA A 301 -50.35 -2.64 29.30
N ASP A 302 -50.12 -2.06 30.48
CA ASP A 302 -49.12 -1.00 30.68
C ASP A 302 -47.69 -1.53 30.50
N ASP A 303 -47.38 -2.73 31.00
CA ASP A 303 -46.07 -3.38 30.87
C ASP A 303 -45.76 -3.80 29.41
N THR A 304 -46.78 -4.00 28.57
CA THR A 304 -46.61 -4.27 27.11
C THR A 304 -46.31 -2.99 26.32
N GLY A 305 -46.52 -1.82 26.91
CA GLY A 305 -46.17 -0.52 26.32
C GLY A 305 -46.95 -0.21 25.04
N ASP A 306 -46.22 0.09 23.97
CA ASP A 306 -46.74 0.49 22.67
C ASP A 306 -47.16 -0.69 21.77
N GLY A 307 -47.31 -1.90 22.33
CA GLY A 307 -47.78 -3.07 21.58
C GLY A 307 -46.72 -3.73 20.68
N THR A 308 -45.47 -3.27 20.68
CA THR A 308 -44.35 -3.97 20.00
C THR A 308 -43.96 -5.28 20.71
N ALA A 309 -44.27 -5.40 22.00
CA ALA A 309 -44.09 -6.60 22.82
C ALA A 309 -45.29 -7.56 22.80
N LEU A 310 -46.19 -7.45 21.81
CA LEU A 310 -47.37 -8.31 21.68
C LEU A 310 -47.07 -9.82 21.69
N PRO A 311 -46.01 -10.32 21.03
CA PRO A 311 -45.65 -11.74 21.12
C PRO A 311 -45.26 -12.16 22.55
N LEU A 312 -44.57 -11.27 23.29
CA LEU A 312 -44.19 -11.51 24.68
C LEU A 312 -45.42 -11.52 25.60
N LEU A 313 -46.38 -10.62 25.37
CA LEU A 313 -47.66 -10.63 26.07
C LEU A 313 -48.45 -11.91 25.78
N ALA A 314 -48.54 -12.33 24.52
CA ALA A 314 -49.25 -13.54 24.12
C ALA A 314 -48.62 -14.80 24.76
N TYR A 315 -47.29 -14.86 24.82
CA TYR A 315 -46.55 -15.91 25.52
C TYR A 315 -46.85 -15.92 27.03
N LEU A 316 -46.75 -14.77 27.69
CA LEU A 316 -47.07 -14.63 29.11
C LEU A 316 -48.50 -15.12 29.43
N LEU A 317 -49.49 -14.71 28.64
CA LEU A 317 -50.89 -15.10 28.85
C LEU A 317 -51.11 -16.59 28.64
N HIS A 318 -50.40 -17.19 27.68
CA HIS A 318 -50.39 -18.63 27.47
C HIS A 318 -49.84 -19.38 28.69
N GLU A 319 -48.70 -18.94 29.24
CA GLU A 319 -48.10 -19.53 30.44
C GLU A 319 -49.00 -19.40 31.67
N LEU A 320 -49.64 -18.24 31.86
CA LEU A 320 -50.61 -18.04 32.95
C LEU A 320 -51.81 -18.99 32.81
N TYR A 321 -52.31 -19.20 31.59
CA TYR A 321 -53.38 -20.17 31.37
C TYR A 321 -52.95 -21.61 31.65
N LEU A 322 -51.80 -22.04 31.14
CA LEU A 322 -51.31 -23.41 31.39
C LEU A 322 -51.16 -23.70 32.88
N ARG A 323 -50.82 -22.68 33.67
CA ARG A 323 -50.64 -22.81 35.10
C ARG A 323 -51.94 -22.86 35.89
N VAL A 324 -52.88 -21.99 35.54
CA VAL A 324 -54.12 -21.78 36.28
C VAL A 324 -55.24 -22.72 35.81
N GLY A 325 -55.16 -23.17 34.55
CA GLY A 325 -56.15 -24.04 33.92
C GLY A 325 -57.45 -23.33 33.58
N ARG A 326 -58.42 -24.11 33.09
CA ARG A 326 -59.77 -23.65 32.78
C ARG A 326 -60.51 -23.28 34.07
N ASP A 327 -61.31 -22.20 34.03
CA ASP A 327 -62.09 -21.69 35.16
C ASP A 327 -61.27 -21.30 36.42
N GLY A 328 -59.95 -21.11 36.28
CA GLY A 328 -59.07 -20.74 37.38
C GLY A 328 -58.81 -19.24 37.51
N VAL A 329 -58.21 -18.85 38.64
CA VAL A 329 -57.90 -17.45 38.98
C VAL A 329 -56.40 -17.19 38.82
N ALA A 330 -56.01 -16.28 37.90
CA ALA A 330 -54.63 -15.84 37.72
C ALA A 330 -54.32 -14.67 38.67
N THR A 331 -53.40 -14.86 39.61
CA THR A 331 -53.10 -13.86 40.64
C THR A 331 -51.93 -12.94 40.25
N ALA A 332 -51.83 -11.76 40.90
CA ALA A 332 -50.66 -10.90 40.78
C ALA A 332 -49.34 -11.59 41.22
N GLU A 333 -49.42 -12.61 42.08
CA GLU A 333 -48.25 -13.43 42.41
C GLU A 333 -47.83 -14.32 41.23
N ASP A 334 -48.79 -14.91 40.51
CA ASP A 334 -48.50 -15.70 39.32
C ASP A 334 -47.83 -14.86 38.23
N TYR A 335 -48.32 -13.64 38.02
CA TYR A 335 -47.71 -12.67 37.11
C TYR A 335 -46.27 -12.27 37.52
N ARG A 336 -46.01 -12.07 38.81
CA ARG A 336 -44.65 -11.79 39.30
C ARG A 336 -43.72 -13.00 39.19
N ARG A 337 -44.23 -14.22 39.33
CA ARG A 337 -43.44 -15.46 39.18
C ARG A 337 -43.03 -15.72 37.72
N THR A 338 -43.90 -15.44 36.75
CA THR A 338 -43.54 -15.38 35.33
C THR A 338 -42.72 -14.15 34.98
N GLY A 339 -42.68 -13.19 35.93
CA GLY A 339 -41.92 -11.95 36.03
C GLY A 339 -42.07 -11.01 34.87
N GLY A 340 -43.34 -10.73 34.58
CA GLY A 340 -43.74 -9.70 33.64
C GLY A 340 -43.63 -10.11 32.18
N VAL A 341 -44.01 -9.18 31.31
CA VAL A 341 -44.01 -9.34 29.85
C VAL A 341 -42.60 -9.64 29.32
N ASP A 342 -41.58 -8.86 29.73
CA ASP A 342 -40.19 -9.04 29.24
C ASP A 342 -39.43 -10.21 29.90
N GLY A 343 -39.79 -10.57 31.12
CA GLY A 343 -39.02 -11.52 31.91
C GLY A 343 -39.28 -12.99 31.58
N ALA A 344 -40.35 -13.32 30.85
CA ALA A 344 -40.72 -14.71 30.56
C ALA A 344 -39.76 -15.36 29.56
N LEU A 345 -39.40 -14.65 28.47
CA LEU A 345 -38.41 -15.08 27.49
C LEU A 345 -36.99 -15.11 28.09
N THR A 346 -36.63 -14.05 28.83
CA THR A 346 -35.33 -13.90 29.51
C THR A 346 -35.04 -15.07 30.45
N ARG A 347 -36.01 -15.47 31.29
CA ARG A 347 -35.84 -16.62 32.20
C ARG A 347 -35.62 -17.94 31.49
N ARG A 348 -36.18 -18.13 30.28
CA ARG A 348 -36.01 -19.35 29.49
C ARG A 348 -34.62 -19.39 28.88
N ALA A 349 -34.17 -18.29 28.27
CA ALA A 349 -32.80 -18.15 27.79
C ALA A 349 -31.77 -18.32 28.93
N ASP A 350 -32.02 -17.73 30.11
CA ASP A 350 -31.18 -17.89 31.30
C ASP A 350 -31.19 -19.33 31.86
N ARG A 351 -32.26 -20.10 31.61
CA ARG A 351 -32.30 -21.52 31.99
C ARG A 351 -31.44 -22.36 31.06
N VAL A 352 -31.57 -22.15 29.75
CA VAL A 352 -30.74 -22.84 28.74
C VAL A 352 -29.26 -22.50 28.94
N LEU A 353 -28.96 -21.21 29.16
CA LEU A 353 -27.59 -20.77 29.46
C LEU A 353 -27.04 -21.50 30.68
N ARG A 354 -27.76 -21.51 31.82
CA ARG A 354 -27.33 -22.24 33.03
C ARG A 354 -27.21 -23.74 32.83
N GLU A 355 -28.08 -24.36 32.04
CA GLU A 355 -27.99 -25.78 31.71
C GLU A 355 -26.70 -26.08 30.92
N LEU A 356 -26.40 -25.28 29.91
CA LEU A 356 -25.20 -25.42 29.09
C LEU A 356 -23.92 -25.11 29.89
N GLU A 357 -23.95 -24.15 30.81
CA GLU A 357 -22.83 -23.83 31.72
C GLU A 357 -22.47 -24.98 32.67
N THR A 358 -23.38 -25.93 32.92
CA THR A 358 -23.10 -27.11 33.77
C THR A 358 -22.43 -28.27 33.02
N LEU A 359 -22.28 -28.17 31.70
CA LEU A 359 -21.57 -29.17 30.89
C LEU A 359 -20.04 -28.97 31.00
N ASP A 360 -19.27 -30.05 30.88
CA ASP A 360 -17.80 -30.01 30.86
C ASP A 360 -17.25 -30.61 29.54
N PRO A 361 -16.61 -29.81 28.66
CA PRO A 361 -16.43 -28.36 28.77
C PRO A 361 -17.73 -27.59 28.46
N ALA A 362 -17.92 -26.45 29.13
CA ALA A 362 -19.06 -25.57 28.89
C ALA A 362 -18.94 -24.94 27.49
N PRO A 363 -19.96 -25.08 26.61
CA PRO A 363 -19.88 -24.55 25.27
C PRO A 363 -20.04 -23.01 25.26
N PRO A 364 -19.43 -22.29 24.28
CA PRO A 364 -19.45 -20.84 24.23
C PRO A 364 -20.80 -20.32 23.70
N VAL A 365 -21.79 -20.20 24.60
CA VAL A 365 -23.18 -19.88 24.24
C VAL A 365 -23.32 -18.51 23.54
N LEU A 366 -22.75 -17.45 24.11
CA LEU A 366 -22.92 -16.09 23.58
C LEU A 366 -22.18 -15.89 22.25
N GLU A 367 -20.95 -16.43 22.11
CA GLU A 367 -20.18 -16.38 20.87
C GLU A 367 -20.86 -17.17 19.75
N THR A 368 -21.46 -18.32 20.08
CA THR A 368 -22.26 -19.09 19.11
C THR A 368 -23.46 -18.28 18.62
N LEU A 369 -24.15 -17.56 19.51
CA LEU A 369 -25.31 -16.76 19.16
C LEU A 369 -24.97 -15.49 18.37
N LEU A 370 -23.74 -14.96 18.49
CA LEU A 370 -23.28 -13.86 17.63
C LEU A 370 -23.23 -14.26 16.15
N LYS A 371 -23.00 -15.53 15.82
CA LYS A 371 -23.02 -16.03 14.43
C LYS A 371 -24.37 -15.83 13.74
N PHE A 372 -25.46 -15.77 14.52
CA PHE A 372 -26.84 -15.55 14.05
C PHE A 372 -27.21 -14.06 13.92
N VAL A 373 -26.28 -13.14 14.20
CA VAL A 373 -26.51 -11.70 14.13
C VAL A 373 -25.77 -11.13 12.93
N LYS A 374 -26.50 -10.45 12.05
CA LYS A 374 -25.94 -9.59 10.99
C LYS A 374 -26.41 -8.15 11.16
N PHE A 375 -25.58 -7.19 10.81
CA PHE A 375 -25.97 -5.78 10.82
C PHE A 375 -26.50 -5.36 9.45
N THR A 376 -27.75 -4.88 9.43
CA THR A 376 -28.38 -4.28 8.24
C THR A 376 -28.85 -2.87 8.61
N GLU A 377 -28.46 -1.85 7.86
CA GLU A 377 -28.80 -0.43 8.13
C GLU A 377 -28.54 0.02 9.59
N GLY A 378 -27.47 -0.50 10.21
CA GLY A 378 -27.05 -0.13 11.56
C GLY A 378 -27.79 -0.84 12.71
N ARG A 379 -28.68 -1.81 12.42
CA ARG A 379 -29.39 -2.62 13.44
C ARG A 379 -29.05 -4.11 13.35
N PRO A 380 -29.02 -4.84 14.48
CA PRO A 380 -28.86 -6.29 14.49
C PRO A 380 -30.13 -6.94 13.93
N THR A 381 -29.94 -7.82 12.96
CA THR A 381 -30.96 -8.60 12.26
C THR A 381 -30.55 -10.07 12.25
N ARG A 382 -31.51 -10.98 12.05
CA ARG A 382 -31.20 -12.43 12.05
C ARG A 382 -30.41 -12.86 10.80
N ARG A 383 -29.43 -13.74 11.00
CA ARG A 383 -28.68 -14.45 9.95
C ARG A 383 -28.99 -15.95 10.08
N ARG A 384 -29.32 -16.58 8.95
CA ARG A 384 -29.41 -18.04 8.84
C ARG A 384 -28.01 -18.63 8.84
N VAL A 385 -27.77 -19.64 9.66
CA VAL A 385 -26.44 -20.26 9.81
C VAL A 385 -26.51 -21.72 9.37
N PRO A 386 -25.77 -22.13 8.33
CA PRO A 386 -25.73 -23.52 7.90
C PRO A 386 -24.99 -24.39 8.93
N ALA A 387 -25.37 -25.67 9.03
CA ALA A 387 -24.75 -26.62 9.96
C ALA A 387 -23.22 -26.71 9.80
N THR A 388 -22.69 -26.47 8.60
CA THR A 388 -21.25 -26.52 8.31
C THR A 388 -20.43 -25.42 8.98
N GLU A 389 -21.06 -24.31 9.40
CA GLU A 389 -20.40 -23.21 10.13
C GLU A 389 -20.41 -23.40 11.67
N LEU A 390 -21.06 -24.47 12.14
CA LEU A 390 -21.19 -24.81 13.56
C LEU A 390 -20.31 -26.01 13.89
N ASP A 391 -19.36 -25.83 14.80
CA ASP A 391 -18.61 -26.95 15.38
C ASP A 391 -19.49 -27.75 16.37
N ASP A 392 -18.98 -28.88 16.86
CA ASP A 392 -19.71 -29.76 17.77
C ASP A 392 -20.17 -29.08 19.07
N ALA A 393 -19.47 -28.04 19.52
CA ALA A 393 -19.84 -27.28 20.73
C ALA A 393 -20.98 -26.30 20.43
N ALA A 394 -20.86 -25.54 19.34
CA ALA A 394 -21.89 -24.63 18.84
C ALA A 394 -23.17 -25.38 18.45
N ARG A 395 -23.04 -26.59 17.90
CA ARG A 395 -24.20 -27.44 17.56
C ARG A 395 -25.01 -27.81 18.81
N ARG A 396 -24.35 -28.17 19.92
CA ARG A 396 -25.02 -28.43 21.21
C ARG A 396 -25.76 -27.20 21.74
N VAL A 397 -25.19 -26.00 21.58
CA VAL A 397 -25.85 -24.74 21.96
C VAL A 397 -27.12 -24.57 21.13
N VAL A 398 -27.00 -24.64 19.80
CA VAL A 398 -28.12 -24.44 18.88
C VAL A 398 -29.23 -25.48 19.13
N ASP A 399 -28.90 -26.75 19.35
CA ASP A 399 -29.87 -27.80 19.65
C ASP A 399 -30.61 -27.58 20.98
N ALA A 400 -29.92 -27.08 22.01
CA ALA A 400 -30.56 -26.71 23.27
C ALA A 400 -31.50 -25.51 23.11
N PHE A 401 -31.11 -24.52 22.30
CA PHE A 401 -31.97 -23.38 21.96
C PHE A 401 -33.15 -23.80 21.06
N VAL A 402 -32.99 -24.76 20.15
CA VAL A 402 -34.08 -25.34 19.34
C VAL A 402 -35.07 -26.12 20.21
N ARG A 403 -34.58 -26.95 21.15
CA ARG A 403 -35.42 -27.68 22.11
C ARG A 403 -36.31 -26.74 22.92
N GLU A 404 -35.78 -25.59 23.32
CA GLU A 404 -36.53 -24.56 24.04
C GLU A 404 -37.25 -23.55 23.12
N ARG A 405 -37.37 -23.85 21.82
CA ARG A 405 -38.05 -23.03 20.79
C ARG A 405 -37.51 -21.60 20.66
N LEU A 406 -36.28 -21.35 21.10
CA LEU A 406 -35.57 -20.06 20.94
C LEU A 406 -34.84 -19.96 19.59
N CYS A 407 -34.53 -21.10 18.99
CA CYS A 407 -34.08 -21.24 17.59
C CYS A 407 -35.01 -22.20 16.84
N THR A 408 -34.95 -22.13 15.51
CA THR A 408 -35.64 -23.01 14.57
C THR A 408 -34.62 -23.74 13.71
N SER A 409 -34.97 -24.96 13.30
CA SER A 409 -34.21 -25.77 12.35
C SER A 409 -35.03 -25.93 11.07
N GLY A 410 -34.43 -25.65 9.93
CA GLY A 410 -34.97 -25.90 8.60
C GLY A 410 -33.97 -26.68 7.74
N GLU A 411 -34.39 -26.99 6.51
CA GLU A 411 -33.57 -27.62 5.48
C GLU A 411 -33.46 -26.65 4.29
N ASP A 412 -32.26 -26.48 3.76
CA ASP A 412 -31.96 -25.76 2.52
C ASP A 412 -31.25 -26.75 1.59
N GLY A 413 -32.03 -27.38 0.71
CA GLY A 413 -31.62 -28.59 -0.01
C GLY A 413 -31.28 -29.75 0.94
N ASP A 414 -30.09 -30.33 0.79
CA ASP A 414 -29.56 -31.41 1.65
C ASP A 414 -28.88 -30.90 2.94
N GLN A 415 -28.85 -29.58 3.19
CA GLN A 415 -28.15 -28.98 4.34
C GLN A 415 -29.11 -28.47 5.42
N ALA A 416 -28.87 -28.85 6.67
CA ALA A 416 -29.60 -28.30 7.81
C ALA A 416 -29.17 -26.85 8.09
N VAL A 417 -30.14 -25.96 8.23
CA VAL A 417 -29.93 -24.53 8.50
C VAL A 417 -30.65 -24.13 9.79
N PHE A 418 -30.01 -23.30 10.59
CA PHE A 418 -30.55 -22.80 11.86
C PHE A 418 -30.85 -21.31 11.77
N ASP A 419 -31.93 -20.89 12.43
CA ASP A 419 -32.31 -19.48 12.56
C ASP A 419 -32.85 -19.17 13.97
N VAL A 420 -32.73 -17.92 14.42
CA VAL A 420 -33.30 -17.48 15.70
C VAL A 420 -34.81 -17.32 15.54
N SER A 421 -35.58 -17.91 16.45
CA SER A 421 -37.06 -17.95 16.35
C SER A 421 -37.68 -16.54 16.34
N HIS A 422 -37.08 -15.59 17.05
CA HIS A 422 -37.55 -14.21 17.07
C HIS A 422 -36.43 -13.21 17.41
N GLU A 423 -36.38 -12.07 16.72
CA GLU A 423 -35.44 -10.97 16.99
C GLU A 423 -35.59 -10.35 18.39
N ALA A 424 -36.66 -10.71 19.10
CA ALA A 424 -36.87 -10.29 20.49
C ALA A 424 -35.78 -10.84 21.41
N LEU A 425 -35.12 -11.95 21.02
CA LEU A 425 -33.96 -12.46 21.75
C LEU A 425 -32.78 -11.46 21.73
N PHE A 426 -32.58 -10.72 20.64
CA PHE A 426 -31.50 -9.74 20.52
C PHE A 426 -31.75 -8.48 21.38
N SER A 427 -33.03 -8.10 21.55
CA SER A 427 -33.40 -6.88 22.27
C SER A 427 -33.76 -7.13 23.74
N ALA A 428 -34.41 -8.24 24.09
CA ALA A 428 -34.92 -8.49 25.44
C ALA A 428 -33.89 -9.19 26.35
N TRP A 429 -33.11 -10.15 25.82
CA TRP A 429 -32.19 -10.93 26.65
C TRP A 429 -30.88 -10.15 26.90
N ALA A 430 -30.67 -9.74 28.15
CA ALA A 430 -29.59 -8.83 28.52
C ALA A 430 -28.16 -9.34 28.19
N PRO A 431 -27.79 -10.63 28.43
CA PRO A 431 -26.48 -11.15 28.09
C PRO A 431 -26.15 -10.97 26.60
N LEU A 432 -27.03 -11.44 25.70
CA LEU A 432 -26.81 -11.33 24.26
C LEU A 432 -26.82 -9.87 23.79
N ARG A 433 -27.72 -9.03 24.31
CA ARG A 433 -27.76 -7.60 23.97
C ARG A 433 -26.45 -6.88 24.33
N GLN A 434 -25.88 -7.17 25.51
CA GLN A 434 -24.62 -6.58 25.95
C GLN A 434 -23.45 -7.07 25.08
N THR A 435 -23.42 -8.36 24.74
CA THR A 435 -22.40 -8.93 23.86
C THR A 435 -22.48 -8.37 22.44
N ILE A 436 -23.69 -8.20 21.88
CA ILE A 436 -23.88 -7.52 20.58
C ILE A 436 -23.38 -6.07 20.63
N ALA A 437 -23.67 -5.34 21.72
CA ALA A 437 -23.20 -3.97 21.88
C ALA A 437 -21.67 -3.89 21.99
N LEU A 438 -21.03 -4.85 22.66
CA LEU A 438 -19.58 -4.94 22.78
C LEU A 438 -18.89 -5.17 21.43
N HIS A 439 -19.48 -6.00 20.56
CA HIS A 439 -18.89 -6.37 19.26
C HIS A 439 -19.52 -5.65 18.05
N ALA A 440 -20.35 -4.64 18.28
CA ALA A 440 -21.11 -3.97 17.23
C ALA A 440 -20.23 -3.36 16.13
N GLU A 441 -19.07 -2.79 16.49
CA GLU A 441 -18.16 -2.19 15.51
C GLU A 441 -17.46 -3.25 14.65
N THR A 442 -17.02 -4.36 15.25
CA THR A 442 -16.43 -5.50 14.53
C THR A 442 -17.44 -6.14 13.57
N LEU A 443 -18.67 -6.37 14.02
CA LEU A 443 -19.73 -6.96 13.19
C LEU A 443 -20.14 -6.04 12.02
N ARG A 444 -20.09 -4.71 12.19
CA ARG A 444 -20.30 -3.76 11.09
C ARG A 444 -19.18 -3.82 10.05
N ARG A 445 -17.92 -3.82 10.49
CA ARG A 445 -16.76 -3.92 9.58
C ARG A 445 -16.79 -5.22 8.77
N LEU A 446 -17.22 -6.34 9.36
CA LEU A 446 -17.42 -7.59 8.65
C LEU A 446 -18.56 -7.53 7.63
N ALA A 447 -19.66 -6.84 7.95
CA ALA A 447 -20.75 -6.64 7.00
C ALA A 447 -20.30 -5.80 5.79
N ASP A 448 -19.49 -4.76 5.99
CA ASP A 448 -18.91 -3.97 4.89
C ASP A 448 -18.00 -4.84 4.00
N LEU A 449 -17.19 -5.73 4.59
CA LEU A 449 -16.35 -6.67 3.83
C LEU A 449 -17.17 -7.70 3.05
N ALA A 450 -18.22 -8.25 3.66
CA ALA A 450 -19.14 -9.17 3.01
C ALA A 450 -19.84 -8.51 1.82
N GLN A 451 -20.24 -7.24 1.96
CA GLN A 451 -20.81 -6.48 0.86
C GLN A 451 -19.80 -6.31 -0.30
N TRP A 452 -18.56 -5.92 -0.02
CA TRP A 452 -17.54 -5.77 -1.07
C TRP A 452 -17.21 -7.10 -1.77
N ALA A 453 -17.15 -8.20 -1.01
CA ALA A 453 -16.92 -9.53 -1.55
C ALA A 453 -18.10 -9.98 -2.45
N ALA A 454 -19.34 -9.73 -2.04
CA ALA A 454 -20.53 -10.01 -2.83
C ALA A 454 -20.61 -9.17 -4.11
N GLU A 455 -20.22 -7.90 -4.06
CA GLU A 455 -20.12 -7.05 -5.25
C GLU A 455 -19.05 -7.57 -6.22
N TRP A 456 -17.88 -7.95 -5.72
CA TRP A 456 -16.81 -8.54 -6.52
C TRP A 456 -17.25 -9.83 -7.22
N ASP A 457 -17.97 -10.72 -6.53
CA ASP A 457 -18.49 -11.96 -7.13
C ASP A 457 -19.60 -11.67 -8.16
N ARG A 458 -20.54 -10.77 -7.84
CA ARG A 458 -21.63 -10.34 -8.74
C ARG A 458 -21.12 -9.80 -10.08
N TYR A 459 -20.01 -9.05 -10.07
CA TYR A 459 -19.42 -8.46 -11.27
C TYR A 459 -18.39 -9.38 -11.95
N GLY A 460 -18.40 -10.68 -11.67
CA GLY A 460 -17.57 -11.67 -12.36
C GLY A 460 -16.11 -11.63 -11.92
N ARG A 461 -15.85 -11.31 -10.66
CA ARG A 461 -14.53 -11.36 -10.00
C ARG A 461 -13.45 -10.49 -10.67
N GLN A 462 -13.84 -9.33 -11.21
CA GLN A 462 -12.92 -8.41 -11.89
C GLN A 462 -11.89 -7.78 -10.94
N GLU A 463 -10.68 -7.52 -11.47
CA GLU A 463 -9.56 -6.95 -10.71
C GLU A 463 -9.86 -5.54 -10.18
N ALA A 464 -10.72 -4.77 -10.85
CA ALA A 464 -11.07 -3.39 -10.47
C ALA A 464 -11.76 -3.26 -9.11
N TYR A 465 -12.37 -4.34 -8.60
CA TYR A 465 -13.07 -4.37 -7.32
C TYR A 465 -12.17 -4.86 -6.16
N LEU A 466 -10.95 -5.33 -6.45
CA LEU A 466 -10.03 -5.80 -5.41
C LEU A 466 -9.50 -4.64 -4.56
N LEU A 467 -9.31 -4.91 -3.27
CA LEU A 467 -8.80 -3.93 -2.33
C LEU A 467 -7.28 -3.73 -2.52
N ARG A 468 -6.83 -2.49 -2.38
CA ARG A 468 -5.41 -2.10 -2.45
C ARG A 468 -5.03 -1.14 -1.33
N GLY A 469 -3.75 -1.11 -0.97
CA GLY A 469 -3.21 -0.16 0.02
C GLY A 469 -3.92 -0.20 1.38
N GLU A 470 -4.30 0.96 1.91
CA GLU A 470 -4.92 1.10 3.24
C GLU A 470 -6.22 0.31 3.40
N ARG A 471 -7.04 0.23 2.34
CA ARG A 471 -8.31 -0.51 2.40
C ARG A 471 -8.06 -2.01 2.58
N LEU A 472 -7.03 -2.56 1.93
CA LEU A 472 -6.64 -3.96 2.10
C LEU A 472 -6.03 -4.21 3.49
N ALA A 473 -5.20 -3.28 3.99
CA ALA A 473 -4.63 -3.38 5.33
C ALA A 473 -5.72 -3.35 6.42
N ALA A 474 -6.70 -2.46 6.28
CA ALA A 474 -7.86 -2.39 7.15
C ALA A 474 -8.69 -3.68 7.07
N ALA A 475 -9.00 -4.17 5.87
CA ALA A 475 -9.74 -5.42 5.68
C ALA A 475 -9.07 -6.63 6.35
N ARG A 476 -7.75 -6.77 6.20
CA ARG A 476 -6.99 -7.85 6.85
C ARG A 476 -6.99 -7.73 8.37
N LYS A 477 -6.86 -6.50 8.90
CA LYS A 477 -6.94 -6.25 10.33
C LYS A 477 -8.32 -6.61 10.88
N TRP A 478 -9.37 -6.18 10.19
CA TRP A 478 -10.75 -6.48 10.59
C TRP A 478 -11.03 -7.99 10.56
N LEU A 479 -10.51 -8.70 9.55
CA LEU A 479 -10.64 -10.16 9.46
C LEU A 479 -9.89 -10.88 10.59
N ALA A 480 -8.70 -10.41 10.95
CA ALA A 480 -7.92 -10.97 12.07
C ALA A 480 -8.54 -10.65 13.45
N GLU A 481 -9.12 -9.47 13.63
CA GLU A 481 -9.84 -9.08 14.86
C GLU A 481 -11.17 -9.84 15.04
N ALA A 482 -11.71 -10.40 13.96
CA ALA A 482 -12.97 -11.13 13.94
C ALA A 482 -12.85 -12.63 14.18
N ASP A 483 -11.64 -13.18 14.23
CA ASP A 483 -11.39 -14.62 14.33
C ASP A 483 -12.07 -15.20 15.59
N GLY A 484 -13.01 -16.14 15.38
CA GLY A 484 -13.83 -16.76 16.43
C GLY A 484 -15.17 -16.08 16.76
N LEU A 485 -15.38 -14.80 16.44
CA LEU A 485 -16.62 -14.05 16.78
C LEU A 485 -17.73 -14.18 15.73
N ALA A 486 -17.34 -14.42 14.48
CA ALA A 486 -18.22 -14.74 13.37
C ALA A 486 -17.43 -15.64 12.40
N ALA A 487 -18.03 -16.72 11.90
CA ALA A 487 -17.43 -17.46 10.80
C ALA A 487 -17.35 -16.50 9.60
N ALA A 488 -16.13 -16.11 9.21
CA ALA A 488 -15.94 -15.29 8.02
C ALA A 488 -16.45 -16.10 6.81
N GLU A 489 -17.38 -15.53 6.06
CA GLU A 489 -17.89 -16.16 4.85
C GLU A 489 -16.71 -16.57 3.94
N PRO A 490 -16.67 -17.80 3.38
CA PRO A 490 -15.54 -18.26 2.56
C PRO A 490 -15.19 -17.28 1.42
N LEU A 491 -16.20 -16.61 0.87
CA LEU A 491 -16.05 -15.58 -0.16
C LEU A 491 -15.29 -14.34 0.33
N VAL A 492 -15.48 -13.92 1.58
CA VAL A 492 -14.77 -12.77 2.18
C VAL A 492 -13.29 -13.09 2.35
N THR A 493 -12.98 -14.28 2.85
CA THR A 493 -11.59 -14.74 3.00
C THR A 493 -10.92 -14.85 1.62
N GLU A 494 -11.59 -15.47 0.64
CA GLU A 494 -11.10 -15.57 -0.74
C GLU A 494 -10.85 -14.17 -1.35
N PHE A 495 -11.79 -13.23 -1.20
CA PHE A 495 -11.68 -11.87 -1.71
C PHE A 495 -10.49 -11.10 -1.13
N VAL A 496 -10.28 -11.18 0.19
CA VAL A 496 -9.15 -10.51 0.86
C VAL A 496 -7.82 -11.16 0.46
N GLU A 497 -7.76 -12.48 0.33
CA GLU A 497 -6.56 -13.19 -0.12
C GLU A 497 -6.18 -12.89 -1.57
N ILE A 498 -7.16 -12.86 -2.47
CA ILE A 498 -6.95 -12.49 -3.89
C ILE A 498 -6.55 -11.03 -4.00
N SER A 499 -7.21 -10.14 -3.24
CA SER A 499 -6.82 -8.72 -3.15
C SER A 499 -5.37 -8.57 -2.68
N HIS A 500 -4.97 -9.33 -1.66
CA HIS A 500 -3.58 -9.33 -1.17
C HIS A 500 -2.58 -9.82 -2.20
N ARG A 501 -2.87 -10.91 -2.92
CA ARG A 501 -2.02 -11.41 -3.99
C ARG A 501 -1.92 -10.41 -5.16
N SER A 502 -3.02 -9.81 -5.58
CA SER A 502 -3.05 -8.80 -6.66
C SER A 502 -2.28 -7.54 -6.27
N ASP A 503 -2.50 -7.00 -5.06
CA ASP A 503 -1.79 -5.83 -4.53
C ASP A 503 -0.27 -6.09 -4.47
N GLY A 504 0.15 -7.26 -4.00
CA GLY A 504 1.56 -7.66 -4.00
C GLY A 504 2.19 -7.80 -5.39
N VAL A 505 1.42 -8.13 -6.43
CA VAL A 505 1.89 -8.11 -7.83
C VAL A 505 1.97 -6.67 -8.35
N ALA A 506 0.98 -5.84 -8.06
CA ALA A 506 0.96 -4.43 -8.43
C ALA A 506 2.13 -3.66 -7.81
N MET A 507 2.40 -3.86 -6.51
CA MET A 507 3.54 -3.24 -5.80
C MET A 507 4.89 -3.68 -6.36
N ARG A 508 5.05 -4.94 -6.77
CA ARG A 508 6.26 -5.41 -7.46
C ARG A 508 6.46 -4.75 -8.82
N ARG A 509 5.40 -4.60 -9.61
CA ARG A 509 5.46 -3.88 -10.90
C ARG A 509 5.81 -2.40 -10.70
N LEU A 510 5.25 -1.78 -9.66
CA LEU A 510 5.55 -0.40 -9.28
C LEU A 510 7.01 -0.25 -8.88
N ALA A 511 7.51 -1.12 -7.99
CA ALA A 511 8.91 -1.17 -7.60
C ALA A 511 9.85 -1.29 -8.81
N ASP A 512 9.55 -2.19 -9.75
CA ASP A 512 10.35 -2.36 -10.97
C ASP A 512 10.29 -1.13 -11.89
N SER A 513 9.16 -0.43 -11.96
CA SER A 513 9.03 0.82 -12.72
C SER A 513 9.93 1.92 -12.14
N ILE A 514 9.86 2.13 -10.82
CA ILE A 514 10.67 3.13 -10.11
C ILE A 514 12.15 2.76 -10.16
N ALA A 515 12.48 1.48 -10.01
CA ALA A 515 13.86 0.99 -10.12
C ALA A 515 14.45 1.22 -11.51
N ARG A 516 13.67 1.06 -12.59
CA ARG A 516 14.10 1.44 -13.94
C ARG A 516 14.40 2.93 -14.04
N GLN A 517 13.54 3.77 -13.50
CA GLN A 517 13.77 5.21 -13.48
C GLN A 517 15.08 5.55 -12.73
N ALA A 518 15.30 4.97 -11.55
CA ALA A 518 16.55 5.11 -10.80
C ALA A 518 17.78 4.71 -11.66
N LEU A 519 17.74 3.55 -12.32
CA LEU A 519 18.81 3.07 -13.20
C LEU A 519 19.07 3.95 -14.43
N THR A 520 18.15 4.83 -14.82
CA THR A 520 18.42 5.79 -15.91
C THR A 520 19.23 7.00 -15.45
N VAL A 521 19.08 7.41 -14.19
CA VAL A 521 19.65 8.66 -13.68
C VAL A 521 20.82 8.45 -12.72
N PHE A 522 21.09 7.23 -12.25
CA PHE A 522 22.10 6.98 -11.21
C PHE A 522 23.50 7.54 -11.50
N ARG A 523 23.94 7.64 -12.76
CA ARG A 523 25.24 8.24 -13.10
C ARG A 523 25.22 9.77 -13.09
N THR A 524 24.09 10.37 -13.44
CA THR A 524 23.95 11.83 -13.56
C THR A 524 23.49 12.48 -12.24
N ASP A 525 22.64 11.78 -11.50
CA ASP A 525 22.15 12.17 -10.17
C ASP A 525 22.07 10.93 -9.25
N PRO A 526 23.22 10.51 -8.70
CA PRO A 526 23.32 9.38 -7.77
C PRO A 526 22.36 9.48 -6.58
N GLU A 527 22.23 10.67 -6.00
CA GLU A 527 21.54 10.85 -4.73
C GLU A 527 20.01 10.80 -4.92
N HIS A 528 19.50 11.35 -6.04
CA HIS A 528 18.10 11.15 -6.41
C HIS A 528 17.81 9.70 -6.79
N SER A 529 18.73 9.05 -7.53
CA SER A 529 18.60 7.62 -7.85
C SER A 529 18.56 6.75 -6.60
N LEU A 530 19.37 7.07 -5.59
CA LEU A 530 19.41 6.32 -4.33
C LEU A 530 18.09 6.45 -3.58
N LEU A 531 17.50 7.64 -3.52
CA LEU A 531 16.18 7.90 -2.96
C LEU A 531 15.09 7.07 -3.67
N LEU A 532 15.07 7.10 -5.01
CA LEU A 532 14.11 6.31 -5.80
C LEU A 532 14.28 4.80 -5.60
N ALA A 533 15.52 4.32 -5.58
CA ALA A 533 15.81 2.90 -5.39
C ALA A 533 15.40 2.41 -3.99
N LEU A 534 15.61 3.23 -2.96
CA LEU A 534 15.20 2.91 -1.59
C LEU A 534 13.67 2.88 -1.48
N ALA A 535 12.97 3.85 -2.06
CA ALA A 535 11.50 3.87 -2.10
C ALA A 535 10.94 2.65 -2.86
N ALA A 536 11.54 2.27 -3.99
CA ALA A 536 11.18 1.05 -4.71
C ALA A 536 11.33 -0.19 -3.84
N HIS A 537 12.41 -0.27 -3.05
CA HIS A 537 12.73 -1.43 -2.23
C HIS A 537 11.88 -1.53 -0.95
N GLU A 538 11.74 -0.43 -0.20
CA GLU A 538 11.13 -0.41 1.13
C GLU A 538 9.65 -0.03 1.13
N GLU A 539 9.25 0.96 0.31
CA GLU A 539 7.87 1.44 0.28
C GLU A 539 6.98 0.63 -0.68
N CYS A 540 7.56 0.02 -1.72
CA CYS A 540 6.82 -0.79 -2.70
C CYS A 540 7.04 -2.30 -2.49
N ALA A 541 8.15 -2.85 -2.98
CA ALA A 541 8.48 -4.26 -2.82
C ALA A 541 9.98 -4.52 -3.07
N PRO A 542 10.62 -5.41 -2.30
CA PRO A 542 12.02 -5.75 -2.49
C PRO A 542 12.20 -6.66 -3.73
N THR A 543 12.30 -6.06 -4.91
CA THR A 543 12.56 -6.78 -6.17
C THR A 543 14.06 -6.86 -6.49
N PRO A 544 14.51 -7.85 -7.29
CA PRO A 544 15.89 -7.89 -7.78
C PRO A 544 16.30 -6.60 -8.49
N LEU A 545 15.40 -5.99 -9.26
CA LEU A 545 15.66 -4.76 -9.98
C LEU A 545 15.80 -3.55 -9.04
N ALA A 546 14.98 -3.46 -7.99
CA ALA A 546 15.13 -2.44 -6.95
C ALA A 546 16.48 -2.58 -6.23
N ARG A 547 16.91 -3.79 -5.91
CA ARG A 547 18.23 -4.04 -5.31
C ARG A 547 19.38 -3.69 -6.25
N ARG A 548 19.25 -3.99 -7.53
CA ARG A 548 20.20 -3.58 -8.57
C ARG A 548 20.31 -2.06 -8.67
N ALA A 549 19.18 -1.36 -8.69
CA ALA A 549 19.14 0.11 -8.69
C ALA A 549 19.82 0.69 -7.45
N LEU A 550 19.55 0.09 -6.27
CA LEU A 550 20.11 0.51 -4.99
C LEU A 550 21.64 0.36 -4.97
N SER A 551 22.15 -0.82 -5.32
CA SER A 551 23.60 -1.06 -5.38
C SER A 551 24.29 -0.22 -6.45
N SER A 552 23.67 -0.01 -7.61
CA SER A 552 24.20 0.87 -8.67
C SER A 552 24.31 2.31 -8.19
N ALA A 553 23.28 2.85 -7.54
CA ALA A 553 23.29 4.20 -7.00
C ALA A 553 24.31 4.37 -5.87
N LEU A 554 24.42 3.37 -4.97
CA LEU A 554 25.41 3.35 -3.90
C LEU A 554 26.85 3.34 -4.41
N ALA A 555 27.12 2.63 -5.51
CA ALA A 555 28.45 2.54 -6.09
C ALA A 555 28.98 3.91 -6.60
N VAL A 556 28.09 4.85 -6.90
CA VAL A 556 28.42 6.18 -7.43
C VAL A 556 28.06 7.33 -6.49
N SER A 557 27.27 7.09 -5.43
CA SER A 557 26.93 8.09 -4.41
C SER A 557 28.18 8.59 -3.69
N ARG A 558 28.22 9.90 -3.45
CA ARG A 558 29.35 10.60 -2.80
C ARG A 558 28.94 11.23 -1.49
N VAL A 559 27.64 11.47 -1.26
CA VAL A 559 27.16 11.99 0.03
C VAL A 559 27.42 10.95 1.11
N ARG A 560 28.05 11.40 2.19
CA ARG A 560 28.35 10.59 3.37
C ARG A 560 27.44 10.90 4.54
N GLY A 561 27.01 12.16 4.66
CA GLY A 561 26.17 12.61 5.75
C GLY A 561 25.66 14.03 5.55
N VAL A 562 24.56 14.34 6.23
CA VAL A 562 23.92 15.65 6.19
C VAL A 562 23.71 16.15 7.61
N LEU A 563 24.23 17.33 7.90
CA LEU A 563 24.08 18.00 9.19
C LEU A 563 22.90 18.95 9.10
N ARG A 564 21.98 18.80 10.04
CA ARG A 564 20.75 19.60 10.16
C ARG A 564 20.74 20.25 11.54
N GLY A 565 20.42 21.55 11.58
CA GLY A 565 20.29 22.27 12.85
C GLY A 565 20.16 23.78 12.67
N HIS A 566 20.86 24.34 11.67
CA HIS A 566 20.70 25.73 11.29
C HIS A 566 19.28 26.05 10.79
N GLN A 567 18.80 27.25 11.12
CA GLN A 567 17.43 27.69 10.80
C GLN A 567 17.35 28.57 9.54
N ASP A 568 18.49 28.93 8.97
CA ASP A 568 18.60 29.74 7.75
C ASP A 568 19.89 29.34 6.98
N ARG A 569 20.09 29.92 5.80
CA ARG A 569 21.19 29.64 4.87
C ARG A 569 22.55 29.65 5.55
N ILE A 570 23.42 28.74 5.13
CA ILE A 570 24.80 28.62 5.59
C ILE A 570 25.70 29.40 4.63
N TRP A 571 26.53 30.28 5.17
CA TRP A 571 27.43 31.12 4.38
C TRP A 571 28.85 30.56 4.27
N SER A 572 29.35 29.94 5.33
CA SER A 572 30.74 29.45 5.40
C SER A 572 30.82 28.13 6.14
N VAL A 573 31.78 27.30 5.73
CA VAL A 573 32.13 26.03 6.36
C VAL A 573 33.65 25.93 6.45
N ALA A 574 34.19 25.46 7.58
CA ALA A 574 35.62 25.30 7.78
C ALA A 574 35.92 24.06 8.63
N TRP A 575 36.87 23.25 8.18
CA TRP A 575 37.41 22.13 8.95
C TRP A 575 38.41 22.62 10.00
N SER A 576 38.43 21.97 11.16
CA SER A 576 39.54 22.12 12.10
C SER A 576 40.82 21.53 11.50
N PRO A 577 42.01 22.02 11.88
CA PRO A 577 43.29 21.55 11.32
C PRO A 577 43.56 20.05 11.52
N ASP A 578 43.01 19.46 12.57
CA ASP A 578 43.08 18.01 12.86
C ASP A 578 42.04 17.17 12.09
N GLY A 579 41.10 17.81 11.40
CA GLY A 579 40.01 17.16 10.68
C GLY A 579 38.93 16.52 11.57
N ALA A 580 38.98 16.72 12.89
CA ALA A 580 38.05 16.13 13.84
C ALA A 580 36.73 16.91 13.95
N ARG A 581 36.74 18.20 13.62
CA ARG A 581 35.60 19.11 13.78
C ARG A 581 35.35 19.96 12.54
N VAL A 582 34.12 20.43 12.42
CA VAL A 582 33.69 21.33 11.35
C VAL A 582 32.92 22.49 11.97
N ALA A 583 33.31 23.71 11.65
CA ALA A 583 32.60 24.92 12.04
C ALA A 583 31.80 25.48 10.87
N THR A 584 30.63 26.01 11.19
CA THR A 584 29.64 26.46 10.19
C THR A 584 29.02 27.77 10.62
N ALA A 585 28.83 28.70 9.69
CA ALA A 585 28.28 30.02 9.93
C ALA A 585 26.99 30.24 9.13
N SER A 586 25.96 30.80 9.75
CA SER A 586 24.62 30.93 9.16
C SER A 586 23.98 32.30 9.36
N SER A 587 22.98 32.59 8.52
CA SER A 587 22.08 33.74 8.67
C SER A 587 21.21 33.68 9.92
N ASP A 588 21.12 32.51 10.58
CA ASP A 588 20.46 32.38 11.89
C ASP A 588 21.27 33.03 13.04
N ARG A 589 22.37 33.72 12.71
CA ARG A 589 23.26 34.49 13.61
C ARG A 589 24.08 33.60 14.55
N THR A 590 24.15 32.31 14.26
CA THR A 590 24.93 31.35 15.04
C THR A 590 26.10 30.80 14.27
N VAL A 591 27.11 30.37 15.03
CA VAL A 591 28.14 29.46 14.55
C VAL A 591 27.90 28.12 15.21
N ARG A 592 27.90 27.03 14.45
CA ARG A 592 27.80 25.67 14.98
C ARG A 592 29.09 24.91 14.75
N ILE A 593 29.51 24.16 15.76
CA ILE A 593 30.62 23.22 15.71
C ILE A 593 30.05 21.81 15.69
N TRP A 594 30.52 21.02 14.75
CA TRP A 594 30.14 19.64 14.51
C TRP A 594 31.36 18.75 14.64
N ASP A 595 31.14 17.50 15.03
CA ASP A 595 32.09 16.41 14.87
C ASP A 595 32.15 16.01 13.40
N ALA A 596 33.32 15.59 12.91
CA ALA A 596 33.51 15.02 11.58
C ALA A 596 32.65 13.76 11.30
N ALA A 597 32.19 13.07 12.34
CA ALA A 597 31.21 11.99 12.29
C ALA A 597 29.75 12.48 12.19
N GLY A 598 29.51 13.78 12.37
CA GLY A 598 28.23 14.45 12.15
C GLY A 598 27.42 14.80 13.40
N GLY A 599 27.96 14.57 14.60
CA GLY A 599 27.33 15.01 15.85
C GLY A 599 27.43 16.54 16.04
N GLU A 600 26.40 17.18 16.59
CA GLU A 600 26.49 18.57 17.03
C GLU A 600 27.29 18.66 18.34
N VAL A 601 28.36 19.45 18.35
CA VAL A 601 29.22 19.65 19.52
C VAL A 601 28.80 20.89 20.30
N ALA A 602 28.63 22.02 19.61
CA ALA A 602 28.28 23.28 20.27
C ALA A 602 27.59 24.28 19.32
N VAL A 603 26.78 25.17 19.91
CA VAL A 603 26.18 26.33 19.23
C VAL A 603 26.68 27.61 19.88
N LEU A 604 27.50 28.36 19.16
CA LEU A 604 28.04 29.64 19.60
C LEU A 604 27.06 30.76 19.25
N ARG A 605 26.56 31.46 20.28
CA ARG A 605 25.60 32.56 20.16
C ARG A 605 26.26 33.85 20.63
N GLY A 606 25.98 34.95 19.92
CA GLY A 606 26.44 36.27 20.33
C GLY A 606 26.49 37.33 19.23
N HIS A 607 26.45 36.93 17.95
CA HIS A 607 26.26 37.87 16.84
C HIS A 607 24.83 38.42 16.78
N GLU A 608 24.70 39.69 16.39
CA GLU A 608 23.41 40.39 16.32
C GLU A 608 22.79 40.34 14.92
N ALA A 609 23.60 39.94 13.92
CA ALA A 609 23.24 39.82 12.51
C ALA A 609 23.86 38.55 11.90
N PRO A 610 23.54 38.19 10.64
CA PRO A 610 24.06 37.01 9.95
C PRO A 610 25.58 36.83 10.06
N VAL A 611 26.03 35.63 10.41
CA VAL A 611 27.45 35.27 10.39
C VAL A 611 27.80 34.75 9.00
N VAL A 612 28.80 35.36 8.36
CA VAL A 612 29.08 35.15 6.93
C VAL A 612 30.40 34.47 6.64
N SER A 613 31.39 34.53 7.55
CA SER A 613 32.66 33.83 7.40
C SER A 613 33.11 33.25 8.73
N ILE A 614 33.84 32.14 8.65
CA ILE A 614 34.40 31.43 9.79
C ILE A 614 35.79 30.89 9.44
N ALA A 615 36.73 30.96 10.38
CA ALA A 615 38.07 30.39 10.22
C ALA A 615 38.61 29.83 11.55
N TRP A 616 39.21 28.65 11.48
CA TRP A 616 39.94 28.04 12.59
C TRP A 616 41.34 28.63 12.70
N SER A 617 41.85 28.77 13.92
CA SER A 617 43.27 29.01 14.14
C SER A 617 44.08 27.77 13.74
N PRO A 618 45.36 27.92 13.34
CA PRO A 618 46.20 26.80 12.90
C PRO A 618 46.41 25.71 13.97
N ASP A 619 46.32 26.07 15.25
CA ASP A 619 46.39 25.15 16.39
C ASP A 619 45.05 24.44 16.69
N GLY A 620 43.95 24.83 16.05
CA GLY A 620 42.60 24.31 16.30
C GLY A 620 41.96 24.74 17.62
N LEU A 621 42.62 25.58 18.42
CA LEU A 621 42.16 25.98 19.76
C LEU A 621 41.19 27.16 19.74
N ARG A 622 41.22 27.97 18.68
CA ARG A 622 40.40 29.17 18.54
C ARG A 622 39.64 29.18 17.22
N LEU A 623 38.52 29.88 17.21
CA LEU A 623 37.68 30.10 16.04
C LEU A 623 37.41 31.59 15.88
N ALA A 624 37.48 32.12 14.66
CA ALA A 624 37.12 33.50 14.36
C ALA A 624 35.89 33.55 13.46
N SER A 625 34.91 34.40 13.79
CA SER A 625 33.68 34.58 13.04
C SER A 625 33.47 36.03 12.64
N ALA A 626 33.13 36.27 11.36
CA ALA A 626 32.80 37.57 10.82
C ALA A 626 31.30 37.67 10.50
N SER A 627 30.73 38.86 10.69
CA SER A 627 29.30 39.09 10.60
C SER A 627 28.93 40.41 9.95
N ASP A 628 27.69 40.43 9.48
CA ASP A 628 26.95 41.61 9.03
C ASP A 628 26.78 42.67 10.14
N ASP A 629 27.01 42.32 11.42
CA ASP A 629 27.03 43.28 12.53
C ASP A 629 28.29 44.18 12.55
N GLY A 630 29.18 44.05 11.57
CA GLY A 630 30.41 44.83 11.43
C GLY A 630 31.53 44.39 12.38
N THR A 631 31.38 43.25 13.08
CA THR A 631 32.34 42.76 14.05
C THR A 631 32.95 41.41 13.67
N VAL A 632 34.18 41.18 14.15
CA VAL A 632 34.79 39.85 14.19
C VAL A 632 34.83 39.38 15.64
N ARG A 633 34.40 38.16 15.93
CA ARG A 633 34.47 37.55 17.26
C ARG A 633 35.45 36.39 17.25
N VAL A 634 36.22 36.27 18.32
CA VAL A 634 37.13 35.14 18.57
C VAL A 634 36.54 34.29 19.70
N TRP A 635 36.55 32.98 19.50
CA TRP A 635 35.97 31.99 20.38
C TRP A 635 37.03 30.97 20.78
N ASP A 636 36.94 30.50 22.01
CA ASP A 636 37.65 29.32 22.46
C ASP A 636 36.89 28.06 21.99
N ALA A 637 37.58 27.18 21.28
CA ALA A 637 36.98 25.99 20.68
C ALA A 637 36.66 24.88 21.68
N ALA A 638 37.28 24.88 22.86
CA ALA A 638 37.07 23.89 23.92
C ALA A 638 36.05 24.37 24.95
N ALA A 639 36.14 25.62 25.37
CA ALA A 639 35.21 26.24 26.31
C ALA A 639 33.92 26.72 25.64
N HIS A 640 33.89 26.80 24.29
CA HIS A 640 32.74 27.27 23.50
C HIS A 640 32.28 28.68 23.89
N ALA A 641 33.22 29.50 24.35
CA ALA A 641 32.97 30.83 24.88
C ALA A 641 33.70 31.89 24.05
N ARG A 642 33.13 33.10 23.99
CA ARG A 642 33.77 34.23 23.31
C ARG A 642 34.95 34.73 24.15
N THR A 643 36.14 34.76 23.55
CA THR A 643 37.37 35.27 24.16
C THR A 643 37.75 36.65 23.64
N GLY A 644 37.40 36.99 22.40
CA GLY A 644 37.76 38.28 21.78
C GLY A 644 36.63 38.91 20.97
N LEU A 645 36.65 40.24 20.85
CA LEU A 645 35.74 41.03 20.02
C LEU A 645 36.51 42.15 19.33
N LEU A 646 36.60 42.08 18.00
CA LEU A 646 37.30 43.05 17.16
C LEU A 646 36.28 44.02 16.56
N ARG A 647 36.45 45.32 16.85
CA ARG A 647 35.61 46.41 16.35
C ARG A 647 36.47 47.43 15.62
N GLY A 648 36.05 47.86 14.45
CA GLY A 648 36.76 48.89 13.68
C GLY A 648 36.41 48.98 12.21
N HIS A 649 35.76 47.97 11.64
CA HIS A 649 35.10 48.10 10.33
C HIS A 649 33.85 48.98 10.42
N ARG A 650 33.53 49.68 9.33
CA ARG A 650 32.40 50.63 9.27
C ARG A 650 31.11 50.01 8.75
N ASP A 651 31.20 48.80 8.21
CA ASP A 651 30.10 48.08 7.57
C ASP A 651 30.35 46.56 7.73
N MET A 652 29.47 45.73 7.19
CA MET A 652 29.52 44.27 7.15
C MET A 652 30.92 43.71 6.90
N VAL A 653 31.34 42.73 7.69
CA VAL A 653 32.60 42.00 7.49
C VAL A 653 32.30 40.70 6.76
N TRP A 654 32.76 40.58 5.50
CA TRP A 654 32.50 39.45 4.62
C TRP A 654 33.40 38.26 4.84
N GLY A 655 34.69 38.50 5.13
CA GLY A 655 35.72 37.47 5.22
C GLY A 655 36.55 37.61 6.50
N VAL A 656 37.00 36.49 7.04
CA VAL A 656 37.97 36.43 8.13
C VAL A 656 38.87 35.23 7.97
N THR A 657 40.18 35.41 8.19
CA THR A 657 41.17 34.32 8.15
C THR A 657 42.27 34.53 9.19
N TRP A 658 42.81 33.44 9.69
CA TRP A 658 43.99 33.44 10.55
C TRP A 658 45.27 33.45 9.72
N SER A 659 46.31 34.09 10.24
CA SER A 659 47.67 33.89 9.73
C SER A 659 48.15 32.46 10.06
N PRO A 660 49.07 31.88 9.25
CA PRO A 660 49.58 30.53 9.48
C PRO A 660 50.30 30.35 10.83
N ASP A 661 50.80 31.43 11.42
CA ASP A 661 51.41 31.44 12.76
C ASP A 661 50.39 31.54 13.92
N GLY A 662 49.12 31.83 13.62
CA GLY A 662 48.05 31.98 14.61
C GLY A 662 48.10 33.25 15.46
N HIS A 663 49.00 34.18 15.17
CA HIS A 663 49.16 35.44 15.93
C HIS A 663 48.32 36.59 15.38
N ARG A 664 47.97 36.56 14.09
CA ARG A 664 47.23 37.62 13.41
C ARG A 664 45.94 37.13 12.79
N LEU A 665 44.98 38.03 12.66
CA LEU A 665 43.74 37.85 11.92
C LEU A 665 43.69 38.88 10.78
N ALA A 666 43.16 38.48 9.63
CA ALA A 666 42.79 39.43 8.57
C ALA A 666 41.28 39.40 8.36
N SER A 667 40.67 40.56 8.14
CA SER A 667 39.24 40.69 7.84
C SER A 667 38.99 41.58 6.64
N ALA A 668 38.04 41.16 5.80
CA ALA A 668 37.59 41.88 4.60
C ALA A 668 36.18 42.41 4.82
N SER A 669 35.94 43.67 4.44
CA SER A 669 34.66 44.33 4.68
C SER A 669 34.07 45.01 3.45
N ARG A 670 32.76 45.21 3.54
CA ARG A 670 31.97 46.04 2.64
C ARG A 670 32.41 47.50 2.63
N ASP A 671 33.14 47.96 3.64
CA ASP A 671 33.72 49.32 3.65
C ASP A 671 34.85 49.54 2.62
N GLY A 672 35.28 48.47 1.92
CA GLY A 672 36.32 48.52 0.87
C GLY A 672 37.73 48.26 1.40
N ASP A 673 37.89 48.07 2.71
CA ASP A 673 39.18 47.90 3.36
C ASP A 673 39.39 46.44 3.81
N VAL A 674 40.66 46.03 3.88
CA VAL A 674 41.10 44.83 4.62
C VAL A 674 41.82 45.29 5.89
N LYS A 675 41.54 44.69 7.04
CA LYS A 675 42.24 45.00 8.30
C LYS A 675 43.02 43.80 8.80
N ILE A 676 44.21 44.04 9.32
CA ILE A 676 45.03 43.06 10.04
C ILE A 676 44.94 43.38 11.53
N TRP A 677 44.73 42.36 12.35
CA TRP A 677 44.55 42.45 13.78
C TRP A 677 45.53 41.54 14.49
N ASP A 678 46.03 42.00 15.63
CA ASP A 678 46.68 41.12 16.60
C ASP A 678 45.60 40.27 17.29
N ALA A 679 45.76 38.94 17.24
CA ALA A 679 44.71 38.03 17.67
C ALA A 679 44.59 37.91 19.21
N GLU A 680 45.60 38.34 19.96
CA GLU A 680 45.62 38.26 21.42
C GLU A 680 45.07 39.51 22.08
N SER A 681 45.54 40.69 21.66
CA SER A 681 45.06 41.99 22.14
C SER A 681 43.78 42.45 21.46
N GLY A 682 43.52 41.97 20.23
CA GLY A 682 42.42 42.43 19.38
C GLY A 682 42.62 43.82 18.76
N ALA A 683 43.83 44.38 18.85
CA ALA A 683 44.16 45.67 18.26
C ALA A 683 44.30 45.57 16.73
N ALA A 684 43.88 46.61 16.01
CA ALA A 684 44.11 46.73 14.57
C ALA A 684 45.57 47.15 14.32
N GLU A 685 46.35 46.29 13.66
CA GLU A 685 47.75 46.54 13.31
C GLU A 685 47.88 47.33 12.00
N ALA A 686 47.05 47.00 11.00
CA ALA A 686 47.10 47.63 9.69
C ALA A 686 45.71 47.74 9.05
N THR A 687 45.53 48.75 8.20
CA THR A 687 44.37 48.87 7.30
C THR A 687 44.87 49.01 5.87
N LEU A 688 44.48 48.08 5.02
CA LEU A 688 44.86 47.98 3.62
C LEU A 688 43.72 48.53 2.77
N SER A 689 43.92 49.73 2.24
CA SER A 689 42.95 50.43 1.40
C SER A 689 43.45 50.49 -0.04
N GLY A 690 42.57 50.23 -1.01
CA GLY A 690 42.94 50.33 -2.43
C GLY A 690 41.95 49.69 -3.40
N HIS A 691 41.06 48.82 -2.94
CA HIS A 691 39.97 48.30 -3.77
C HIS A 691 38.96 49.39 -4.12
N GLY A 692 38.37 49.30 -5.32
CA GLY A 692 37.34 50.23 -5.81
C GLY A 692 35.91 49.84 -5.45
N GLY A 693 35.72 48.66 -4.84
CA GLY A 693 34.43 48.07 -4.47
C GLY A 693 34.51 47.34 -3.14
N TRP A 694 33.45 46.60 -2.80
CA TRP A 694 33.38 45.82 -1.56
C TRP A 694 34.37 44.66 -1.59
N VAL A 695 35.12 44.47 -0.51
CA VAL A 695 36.01 43.32 -0.37
C VAL A 695 35.21 42.14 0.15
N ARG A 696 35.11 41.08 -0.66
CA ARG A 696 34.27 39.91 -0.43
C ARG A 696 34.97 38.80 0.33
N ASP A 697 36.28 38.69 0.20
CA ASP A 697 37.05 37.62 0.82
C ASP A 697 38.51 38.02 1.02
N VAL A 698 39.18 37.32 1.93
CA VAL A 698 40.60 37.52 2.25
C VAL A 698 41.25 36.22 2.67
N ALA A 699 42.45 35.93 2.15
CA ALA A 699 43.19 34.72 2.42
C ALA A 699 44.69 34.98 2.61
N TRP A 700 45.29 34.41 3.65
CA TRP A 700 46.74 34.43 3.88
C TRP A 700 47.47 33.47 2.97
N SER A 701 48.65 33.87 2.50
CA SER A 701 49.60 32.93 1.89
C SER A 701 50.09 31.92 2.94
N PRO A 702 50.43 30.67 2.55
CA PRO A 702 50.91 29.65 3.48
C PRO A 702 52.18 30.06 4.26
N ASP A 703 52.98 30.96 3.69
CA ASP A 703 54.19 31.51 4.33
C ASP A 703 53.90 32.67 5.31
N GLY A 704 52.66 33.17 5.38
CA GLY A 704 52.24 34.26 6.26
C GLY A 704 52.76 35.66 5.87
N THR A 705 53.41 35.79 4.72
CA THR A 705 54.02 37.07 4.26
C THR A 705 53.08 37.91 3.41
N ARG A 706 52.09 37.29 2.76
CA ARG A 706 51.20 37.91 1.80
C ARG A 706 49.73 37.67 2.14
N LEU A 707 48.89 38.60 1.71
CA LEU A 707 47.43 38.49 1.77
C LEU A 707 46.84 38.62 0.36
N ALA A 708 45.87 37.78 0.02
CA ALA A 708 45.06 37.96 -1.18
C ALA A 708 43.67 38.46 -0.78
N SER A 709 43.13 39.45 -1.48
CA SER A 709 41.77 39.95 -1.28
C SER A 709 40.99 40.00 -2.58
N ALA A 710 39.76 39.48 -2.55
CA ALA A 710 38.84 39.41 -3.69
C ALA A 710 37.73 40.48 -3.54
N SER A 711 37.34 41.12 -4.64
CA SER A 711 36.51 42.34 -4.60
C SER A 711 35.43 42.40 -5.70
N ASP A 712 34.42 43.22 -5.44
CA ASP A 712 33.41 43.65 -6.43
C ASP A 712 33.98 44.46 -7.59
N ASP A 713 35.21 44.97 -7.48
CA ASP A 713 35.88 45.68 -8.57
C ASP A 713 36.47 44.76 -9.66
N HIS A 714 36.07 43.47 -9.66
CA HIS A 714 36.52 42.44 -10.61
C HIS A 714 37.99 42.02 -10.47
N THR A 715 38.70 42.51 -9.45
CA THR A 715 40.12 42.22 -9.25
C THR A 715 40.40 41.39 -7.99
N ILE A 716 41.56 40.76 -7.99
CA ILE A 716 42.17 40.22 -6.76
C ILE A 716 43.46 40.99 -6.51
N ARG A 717 43.65 41.47 -5.29
CA ARG A 717 44.90 42.15 -4.89
C ARG A 717 45.71 41.28 -3.96
N ILE A 718 47.00 41.22 -4.22
CA ILE A 718 47.99 40.58 -3.35
C ILE A 718 48.74 41.69 -2.62
N TRP A 719 48.76 41.62 -1.31
CA TRP A 719 49.36 42.60 -0.41
C TRP A 719 50.57 41.99 0.30
N ASP A 720 51.58 42.81 0.53
CA ASP A 720 52.61 42.51 1.52
C ASP A 720 52.01 42.77 2.92
N ALA A 721 51.98 41.75 3.76
CA ALA A 721 51.31 41.84 5.05
C ALA A 721 52.06 42.68 6.10
N ALA A 722 53.37 42.90 5.92
CA ALA A 722 54.18 43.71 6.83
C ALA A 722 54.19 45.19 6.41
N ALA A 723 54.35 45.46 5.12
CA ALA A 723 54.37 46.80 4.56
C ALA A 723 52.97 47.37 4.31
N GLY A 724 51.97 46.51 4.14
CA GLY A 724 50.59 46.90 3.82
C GLY A 724 50.42 47.45 2.40
N LEU A 725 51.35 47.14 1.49
CA LEU A 725 51.37 47.64 0.12
C LEU A 725 50.86 46.57 -0.86
N THR A 726 50.16 46.97 -1.91
CA THR A 726 49.78 46.06 -3.00
C THR A 726 51.02 45.67 -3.80
N VAL A 727 51.26 44.36 -3.93
CA VAL A 727 52.38 43.76 -4.69
C VAL A 727 51.93 43.41 -6.11
N VAL A 728 50.75 42.77 -6.25
CA VAL A 728 50.21 42.32 -7.53
C VAL A 728 48.70 42.61 -7.58
N VAL A 729 48.20 43.03 -8.74
CA VAL A 729 46.76 43.09 -9.05
C VAL A 729 46.50 42.06 -10.15
N LEU A 730 45.62 41.11 -9.87
CA LEU A 730 45.19 40.08 -10.82
C LEU A 730 43.88 40.54 -11.46
N GLU A 731 43.96 40.82 -12.76
CA GLU A 731 42.83 41.27 -13.59
C GLU A 731 42.47 40.18 -14.59
N GLY A 732 41.18 39.99 -14.84
CA GLY A 732 40.71 39.09 -15.90
C GLY A 732 39.33 38.49 -15.70
N HIS A 733 38.75 38.55 -14.50
CA HIS A 733 37.34 38.22 -14.30
C HIS A 733 36.44 39.32 -14.88
N ASP A 734 35.26 38.92 -15.38
CA ASP A 734 34.32 39.84 -16.03
C ASP A 734 33.20 40.33 -15.09
N ASP A 735 33.14 39.80 -13.87
CA ASP A 735 32.17 40.14 -12.83
C ASP A 735 32.79 39.98 -11.42
N THR A 736 32.07 40.35 -10.36
CA THR A 736 32.51 40.33 -8.95
C THR A 736 33.33 39.07 -8.63
N VAL A 737 34.51 39.25 -8.06
CA VAL A 737 35.29 38.12 -7.52
C VAL A 737 34.83 37.86 -6.10
N ARG A 738 34.19 36.72 -5.89
CA ARG A 738 33.59 36.39 -4.60
C ARG A 738 34.60 35.85 -3.61
N THR A 739 35.53 35.01 -4.05
CA THR A 739 36.43 34.26 -3.15
C THR A 739 37.80 34.09 -3.78
N ALA A 740 38.82 33.97 -2.94
CA ALA A 740 40.18 33.66 -3.35
C ALA A 740 40.84 32.72 -2.32
N ALA A 741 41.54 31.68 -2.79
CA ALA A 741 42.23 30.73 -1.94
C ALA A 741 43.62 30.40 -2.49
N TRP A 742 44.62 30.38 -1.61
CA TRP A 742 46.00 30.01 -1.96
C TRP A 742 46.15 28.50 -2.13
N SER A 743 46.99 28.09 -3.08
CA SER A 743 47.48 26.72 -3.12
C SER A 743 48.38 26.44 -1.92
N PRO A 744 48.47 25.17 -1.45
CA PRO A 744 49.28 24.82 -0.28
C PRO A 744 50.77 25.18 -0.39
N ASP A 745 51.30 25.24 -1.62
CA ASP A 745 52.68 25.63 -1.92
C ASP A 745 52.89 27.15 -2.01
N GLY A 746 51.82 27.96 -1.97
CA GLY A 746 51.85 29.42 -2.08
C GLY A 746 52.23 29.96 -3.46
N THR A 747 52.32 29.12 -4.49
CA THR A 747 52.72 29.53 -5.85
C THR A 747 51.53 29.95 -6.72
N ARG A 748 50.35 29.41 -6.43
CA ARG A 748 49.11 29.62 -7.17
C ARG A 748 48.01 30.18 -6.28
N LEU A 749 47.05 30.84 -6.91
CA LEU A 749 45.81 31.30 -6.29
C LEU A 749 44.64 30.78 -7.10
N ALA A 750 43.55 30.36 -6.46
CA ALA A 750 42.30 30.07 -7.13
C ALA A 750 41.25 31.11 -6.76
N SER A 751 40.39 31.46 -7.70
CA SER A 751 39.29 32.40 -7.48
C SER A 751 37.98 31.90 -8.06
N GLY A 752 36.88 32.32 -7.44
CA GLY A 752 35.51 32.10 -7.93
C GLY A 752 34.80 33.44 -8.13
N SER A 753 34.07 33.58 -9.25
CA SER A 753 33.43 34.83 -9.64
C SER A 753 31.96 34.67 -10.03
N TYR A 754 31.26 35.80 -10.06
CA TYR A 754 29.90 35.95 -10.56
C TYR A 754 29.82 35.74 -12.08
N ASP A 755 30.95 35.78 -12.78
CA ASP A 755 31.06 35.44 -14.21
C ASP A 755 30.87 33.93 -14.51
N ARG A 756 30.53 33.14 -13.48
CA ARG A 756 30.29 31.68 -13.53
C ARG A 756 31.56 30.85 -13.78
N THR A 757 32.73 31.47 -13.66
CA THR A 757 34.02 30.78 -13.81
C THR A 757 34.78 30.72 -12.50
N ALA A 758 35.63 29.70 -12.39
CA ALA A 758 36.75 29.73 -11.46
C ALA A 758 38.06 29.82 -12.24
N ARG A 759 39.06 30.49 -11.70
CA ARG A 759 40.37 30.67 -12.35
C ARG A 759 41.49 30.27 -11.43
N VAL A 760 42.54 29.70 -12.01
CA VAL A 760 43.81 29.45 -11.33
C VAL A 760 44.85 30.42 -11.85
N TRP A 761 45.48 31.14 -10.93
CA TRP A 761 46.44 32.20 -11.18
C TRP A 761 47.82 31.75 -10.75
N ASP A 762 48.81 31.97 -11.60
CA ASP A 762 50.21 31.94 -11.19
C ASP A 762 50.55 33.31 -10.57
N VAL A 763 50.97 33.28 -9.30
CA VAL A 763 51.16 34.50 -8.50
C VAL A 763 52.41 35.28 -8.92
N ALA A 764 53.42 34.60 -9.45
CA ALA A 764 54.67 35.23 -9.87
C ALA A 764 54.49 36.00 -11.19
N THR A 765 53.68 35.46 -12.10
CA THR A 765 53.47 36.01 -13.45
C THR A 765 52.17 36.82 -13.57
N GLY A 766 51.23 36.64 -12.65
CA GLY A 766 49.90 37.26 -12.68
C GLY A 766 48.96 36.70 -13.76
N ARG A 767 49.34 35.60 -14.43
CA ARG A 767 48.55 35.01 -15.51
C ARG A 767 47.54 33.98 -14.98
N SER A 768 46.33 33.97 -15.54
CA SER A 768 45.31 32.94 -15.26
C SER A 768 45.33 31.82 -16.29
N ALA A 769 45.74 30.62 -15.90
CA ALA A 769 45.54 29.38 -16.66
C ALA A 769 45.74 28.18 -15.71
N PRO A 770 44.79 27.22 -15.62
CA PRO A 770 43.56 27.08 -16.40
C PRO A 770 42.38 27.98 -15.97
N VAL A 771 41.43 28.21 -16.89
CA VAL A 771 40.10 28.79 -16.62
C VAL A 771 39.08 27.65 -16.57
N LEU A 772 38.40 27.52 -15.45
CA LEU A 772 37.47 26.42 -15.16
C LEU A 772 36.06 26.83 -15.56
N THR A 773 35.66 26.42 -16.76
CA THR A 773 34.35 26.70 -17.34
C THR A 773 33.45 25.47 -17.22
N GLY A 774 32.24 25.63 -16.69
CA GLY A 774 31.26 24.53 -16.65
C GLY A 774 30.05 24.81 -15.76
N HIS A 775 30.20 25.66 -14.73
CA HIS A 775 29.09 26.05 -13.87
C HIS A 775 28.02 26.84 -14.63
N GLY A 776 26.75 26.57 -14.29
CA GLY A 776 25.59 27.23 -14.91
C GLY A 776 25.25 28.59 -14.29
N ASP A 777 25.86 28.91 -13.15
CA ASP A 777 25.60 30.11 -12.35
C ASP A 777 26.84 30.50 -11.53
N ILE A 778 26.74 31.58 -10.75
CA ILE A 778 27.80 32.19 -9.93
C ILE A 778 28.62 31.14 -9.16
N VAL A 779 29.95 31.24 -9.22
CA VAL A 779 30.86 30.46 -8.37
C VAL A 779 31.07 31.21 -7.06
N TRP A 780 30.60 30.61 -5.96
CA TRP A 780 30.52 31.25 -4.66
C TRP A 780 31.69 30.90 -3.73
N GLY A 781 32.16 29.66 -3.81
CA GLY A 781 33.24 29.13 -2.97
C GLY A 781 34.27 28.37 -3.79
N VAL A 782 35.54 28.46 -3.38
CA VAL A 782 36.66 27.73 -3.99
C VAL A 782 37.58 27.20 -2.89
N ALA A 783 38.04 25.96 -3.03
CA ALA A 783 38.94 25.34 -2.06
C ALA A 783 39.95 24.40 -2.73
N TRP A 784 41.21 24.52 -2.33
CA TRP A 784 42.29 23.63 -2.74
C TRP A 784 42.30 22.34 -1.92
N SER A 785 42.58 21.22 -2.57
CA SER A 785 42.95 20.01 -1.82
C SER A 785 44.28 20.22 -1.10
N PRO A 786 44.52 19.53 0.03
CA PRO A 786 45.75 19.69 0.83
C PRO A 786 47.05 19.37 0.06
N ASP A 787 46.96 18.52 -0.96
CA ASP A 787 48.08 18.18 -1.87
C ASP A 787 48.30 19.20 -3.00
N GLY A 788 47.39 20.17 -3.17
CA GLY A 788 47.44 21.17 -4.25
C GLY A 788 47.15 20.61 -5.66
N ALA A 789 46.71 19.36 -5.79
CA ALA A 789 46.46 18.71 -7.07
C ALA A 789 45.03 18.94 -7.60
N ARG A 790 44.06 19.14 -6.70
CA ARG A 790 42.63 19.26 -7.02
C ARG A 790 42.04 20.57 -6.50
N LEU A 791 40.99 21.04 -7.18
CA LEU A 791 40.23 22.21 -6.78
C LEU A 791 38.74 21.86 -6.68
N ALA A 792 38.08 22.26 -5.60
CA ALA A 792 36.64 22.16 -5.46
C ALA A 792 35.99 23.53 -5.59
N THR A 793 34.93 23.63 -6.39
CA THR A 793 34.17 24.87 -6.61
C THR A 793 32.70 24.65 -6.25
N ALA A 794 32.11 25.56 -5.48
CA ALA A 794 30.69 25.53 -5.11
C ALA A 794 29.95 26.68 -5.80
N SER A 795 28.79 26.39 -6.40
CA SER A 795 28.05 27.35 -7.22
C SER A 795 26.58 27.49 -6.83
N HIS A 796 25.99 28.61 -7.24
CA HIS A 796 24.54 28.84 -7.21
C HIS A 796 23.76 27.84 -8.07
N ASP A 797 24.40 27.17 -9.02
CA ASP A 797 23.79 26.12 -9.86
C ASP A 797 23.46 24.80 -9.11
N ARG A 798 23.63 24.81 -7.79
CA ARG A 798 23.38 23.68 -6.86
C ARG A 798 24.37 22.53 -7.02
N THR A 799 25.52 22.77 -7.66
CA THR A 799 26.57 21.76 -7.83
C THR A 799 27.88 22.16 -7.17
N ILE A 800 28.61 21.14 -6.71
CA ILE A 800 30.05 21.25 -6.47
C ILE A 800 30.75 20.60 -7.65
N ARG A 801 31.80 21.22 -8.18
CA ARG A 801 32.65 20.61 -9.21
C ARG A 801 34.05 20.44 -8.69
N LEU A 802 34.66 19.30 -9.02
CA LEU A 802 36.02 18.96 -8.69
C LEU A 802 36.85 19.00 -9.96
N TRP A 803 38.00 19.65 -9.90
CA TRP A 803 38.84 19.93 -11.07
C TRP A 803 40.28 19.47 -10.84
N SER A 804 40.97 19.10 -11.91
CA SER A 804 42.43 19.01 -11.93
C SER A 804 43.01 20.42 -11.89
N ALA A 805 43.85 20.72 -10.91
CA ALA A 805 44.44 22.05 -10.80
C ALA A 805 45.54 22.31 -11.85
N ALA A 806 46.12 21.25 -12.42
CA ALA A 806 47.15 21.38 -13.45
C ALA A 806 46.55 21.53 -14.85
N GLU A 807 45.56 20.69 -15.18
CA GLU A 807 44.99 20.62 -16.53
C GLU A 807 43.70 21.42 -16.70
N GLY A 808 43.02 21.74 -15.59
CA GLY A 808 41.71 22.40 -15.60
C GLY A 808 40.56 21.50 -16.03
N THR A 809 40.79 20.18 -16.11
CA THR A 809 39.76 19.21 -16.48
C THR A 809 38.81 18.93 -15.33
N GLU A 810 37.51 18.83 -15.62
CA GLU A 810 36.50 18.40 -14.66
C GLU A 810 36.69 16.92 -14.30
N LEU A 811 36.84 16.63 -13.01
CA LEU A 811 37.02 15.29 -12.45
C LEU A 811 35.69 14.71 -11.95
N ALA A 812 34.83 15.53 -11.36
CA ALA A 812 33.52 15.10 -10.85
C ALA A 812 32.55 16.27 -10.63
N VAL A 813 31.25 15.97 -10.70
CA VAL A 813 30.16 16.88 -10.33
C VAL A 813 29.36 16.25 -9.20
N PHE A 814 29.19 16.99 -8.11
CA PHE A 814 28.46 16.56 -6.92
C PHE A 814 27.09 17.26 -6.94
N ARG A 815 26.02 16.45 -6.92
CA ARG A 815 24.63 16.91 -6.90
C ARG A 815 23.94 16.40 -5.65
N GLY A 816 23.02 17.18 -5.12
CA GLY A 816 22.18 16.74 -4.02
C GLY A 816 21.57 17.88 -3.22
N HIS A 817 22.19 19.07 -3.19
CA HIS A 817 21.62 20.24 -2.54
C HIS A 817 20.35 20.71 -3.27
N GLY A 818 19.32 21.06 -2.49
CA GLY A 818 18.05 21.53 -3.03
C GLY A 818 18.09 22.99 -3.49
N GLU A 819 19.05 23.75 -2.97
CA GLU A 819 19.22 25.18 -3.21
C GLU A 819 20.71 25.52 -3.42
N ALA A 820 20.96 26.77 -3.83
CA ALA A 820 22.29 27.28 -4.15
C ALA A 820 23.34 27.02 -3.04
N LEU A 821 24.56 26.64 -3.44
CA LEU A 821 25.70 26.51 -2.53
C LEU A 821 26.39 27.85 -2.32
N ARG A 822 26.97 28.01 -1.13
CA ARG A 822 27.76 29.18 -0.76
C ARG A 822 29.20 28.85 -0.37
N ALA A 823 29.43 27.67 0.20
CA ALA A 823 30.76 27.33 0.70
C ALA A 823 31.13 25.89 0.38
N VAL A 824 32.43 25.67 0.21
CA VAL A 824 33.05 24.36 0.11
C VAL A 824 34.40 24.41 0.84
N ALA A 825 34.74 23.34 1.55
CA ALA A 825 36.03 23.20 2.22
C ALA A 825 36.51 21.74 2.17
N TRP A 826 37.80 21.56 1.96
CA TRP A 826 38.46 20.25 2.06
C TRP A 826 38.76 19.89 3.51
N SER A 827 38.62 18.60 3.82
CA SER A 827 39.22 18.06 5.03
C SER A 827 40.75 18.08 4.93
N PRO A 828 41.48 18.22 6.04
CA PRO A 828 42.95 18.27 6.03
C PRO A 828 43.62 17.01 5.48
N ASP A 829 42.93 15.86 5.55
CA ASP A 829 43.38 14.59 4.96
C ASP A 829 43.15 14.48 3.44
N GLY A 830 42.41 15.42 2.84
CA GLY A 830 42.07 15.42 1.42
C GLY A 830 41.05 14.34 1.01
N ALA A 831 40.45 13.62 1.95
CA ALA A 831 39.52 12.53 1.68
C ALA A 831 38.07 13.02 1.52
N ARG A 832 37.71 14.15 2.14
CA ARG A 832 36.33 14.63 2.25
C ARG A 832 36.19 16.10 1.86
N LEU A 833 34.99 16.44 1.41
CA LEU A 833 34.54 17.82 1.21
C LEU A 833 33.39 18.11 2.18
N ALA A 834 33.35 19.32 2.70
CA ALA A 834 32.19 19.87 3.39
C ALA A 834 31.58 20.99 2.54
N SER A 835 30.27 21.06 2.46
CA SER A 835 29.57 22.13 1.72
C SER A 835 28.42 22.73 2.49
N GLY A 836 28.23 24.05 2.36
CA GLY A 836 27.13 24.80 2.96
C GLY A 836 26.20 25.39 1.91
N SER A 837 24.88 25.30 2.14
CA SER A 837 23.85 25.72 1.17
C SER A 837 22.75 26.60 1.79
N ASN A 838 22.02 27.27 0.90
CA ASN A 838 20.75 27.94 1.19
C ASN A 838 19.65 26.97 1.66
N ASP A 839 19.77 25.67 1.41
CA ASP A 839 18.83 24.65 1.90
C ASP A 839 18.94 24.38 3.41
N ARG A 840 19.79 25.16 4.11
CA ARG A 840 20.03 25.12 5.56
C ARG A 840 20.76 23.85 6.00
N THR A 841 21.33 23.09 5.07
CA THR A 841 22.09 21.88 5.35
C THR A 841 23.57 22.05 5.07
N VAL A 842 24.38 21.38 5.89
CA VAL A 842 25.79 21.14 5.60
C VAL A 842 25.94 19.69 5.21
N ARG A 843 26.73 19.40 4.18
CA ARG A 843 26.91 18.03 3.70
C ARG A 843 28.36 17.64 3.62
N PHE A 844 28.62 16.38 3.96
CA PHE A 844 29.90 15.74 3.76
C PHE A 844 29.87 14.87 2.52
N TRP A 845 30.93 14.99 1.72
CA TRP A 845 31.12 14.24 0.50
C TRP A 845 32.44 13.51 0.56
N ASP A 846 32.46 12.26 0.13
CA ASP A 846 33.70 11.57 -0.19
C ASP A 846 34.25 12.17 -1.50
N ALA A 847 35.51 12.60 -1.49
CA ALA A 847 36.16 13.21 -2.66
C ALA A 847 36.27 12.21 -3.82
N ASP A 848 36.37 10.92 -3.50
CA ASP A 848 36.37 9.78 -4.40
C ASP A 848 35.09 8.94 -4.22
N ARG A 849 34.72 8.06 -5.17
CA ARG A 849 33.43 7.33 -5.10
C ARG A 849 33.47 6.34 -3.93
N ALA A 850 32.37 6.21 -3.20
CA ALA A 850 32.37 5.48 -1.92
C ALA A 850 32.57 3.95 -2.00
N ALA A 851 32.32 3.33 -3.16
CA ALA A 851 32.64 1.91 -3.37
C ALA A 851 34.05 1.73 -3.98
N GLU A 852 34.66 2.80 -4.46
CA GLU A 852 35.94 2.83 -5.16
C GLU A 852 37.05 3.07 -4.13
N LEU A 853 37.85 2.04 -3.84
CA LEU A 853 38.91 2.08 -2.83
C LEU A 853 40.19 2.75 -3.36
N ALA A 854 40.50 2.56 -4.64
CA ALA A 854 41.63 3.20 -5.31
C ALA A 854 41.41 3.34 -6.81
N VAL A 855 41.99 4.40 -7.41
CA VAL A 855 42.04 4.62 -8.86
C VAL A 855 43.48 4.65 -9.31
N LEU A 856 43.85 3.66 -10.11
CA LEU A 856 45.19 3.49 -10.63
C LEU A 856 45.24 4.10 -12.03
N ARG A 857 45.75 5.34 -12.10
CA ARG A 857 45.86 6.12 -13.34
C ARG A 857 47.28 6.06 -13.90
N GLY A 858 47.37 6.01 -15.23
CA GLY A 858 48.63 6.23 -15.92
C GLY A 858 48.72 5.65 -17.32
N HIS A 859 47.85 4.72 -17.70
CA HIS A 859 47.77 4.21 -19.06
C HIS A 859 47.26 5.28 -20.05
N GLU A 860 47.76 5.24 -21.27
CA GLU A 860 47.40 6.22 -22.32
C GLU A 860 46.17 5.79 -23.12
N ARG A 861 45.90 4.48 -23.16
CA ARG A 861 44.76 3.84 -23.85
C ARG A 861 44.00 2.90 -22.90
N ALA A 862 42.94 2.26 -23.42
CA ALA A 862 42.10 1.33 -22.67
C ALA A 862 42.93 0.25 -21.95
N VAL A 863 42.55 -0.08 -20.72
CA VAL A 863 43.14 -1.19 -19.97
C VAL A 863 42.34 -2.45 -20.30
N SER A 864 42.98 -3.47 -20.86
CA SER A 864 42.32 -4.66 -21.39
C SER A 864 42.21 -5.80 -20.39
N ALA A 865 43.15 -5.92 -19.46
CA ALA A 865 43.19 -6.99 -18.48
C ALA A 865 43.80 -6.52 -17.15
N VAL A 866 43.41 -7.18 -16.07
CA VAL A 866 43.90 -6.94 -14.71
C VAL A 866 43.97 -8.26 -13.96
N ASP A 867 45.04 -8.45 -13.20
CA ASP A 867 45.16 -9.60 -12.31
C ASP A 867 45.67 -9.21 -10.92
N TRP A 868 45.11 -9.82 -9.89
CA TRP A 868 45.42 -9.54 -8.49
C TRP A 868 45.92 -10.80 -7.78
N SER A 869 47.18 -10.78 -7.39
CA SER A 869 47.83 -11.85 -6.63
C SER A 869 48.43 -11.34 -5.32
N ALA A 870 49.15 -12.22 -4.60
CA ALA A 870 49.99 -11.82 -3.47
C ALA A 870 51.09 -10.81 -3.87
N GLY A 871 51.49 -10.78 -5.16
CA GLY A 871 52.46 -9.82 -5.71
C GLY A 871 51.89 -8.42 -5.96
N GLY A 872 50.59 -8.21 -5.73
CA GLY A 872 49.89 -6.95 -5.97
C GLY A 872 49.03 -6.99 -7.23
N ILE A 873 48.68 -5.80 -7.75
CA ILE A 873 47.84 -5.66 -8.94
C ILE A 873 48.73 -5.45 -10.15
N VAL A 874 48.46 -6.17 -11.24
CA VAL A 874 49.05 -5.92 -12.55
C VAL A 874 47.97 -5.59 -13.56
N SER A 875 48.27 -4.68 -14.50
CA SER A 875 47.35 -4.31 -15.57
C SER A 875 48.02 -4.33 -16.93
N ALA A 876 47.26 -4.67 -17.97
CA ALA A 876 47.67 -4.65 -19.37
C ALA A 876 46.82 -3.65 -20.17
N SER A 877 47.43 -2.98 -21.14
CA SER A 877 46.74 -1.94 -21.93
C SER A 877 47.01 -2.03 -23.43
N HIS A 878 46.07 -1.46 -24.18
CA HIS A 878 46.20 -1.18 -25.60
C HIS A 878 47.29 -0.14 -25.91
N ASP A 879 47.91 0.49 -24.91
CA ASP A 879 49.10 1.33 -25.10
C ASP A 879 50.41 0.53 -25.30
N GLY A 880 50.33 -0.80 -25.27
CA GLY A 880 51.48 -1.70 -25.46
C GLY A 880 52.33 -1.88 -24.19
N THR A 881 51.86 -1.38 -23.04
CA THR A 881 52.54 -1.52 -21.74
C THR A 881 51.71 -2.31 -20.75
N ALA A 882 52.40 -3.05 -19.89
CA ALA A 882 51.83 -3.60 -18.67
C ALA A 882 52.38 -2.83 -17.46
N ARG A 883 51.64 -2.76 -16.37
CA ARG A 883 52.04 -2.03 -15.17
C ARG A 883 51.82 -2.84 -13.91
N ILE A 884 52.83 -2.88 -13.05
CA ILE A 884 52.75 -3.45 -11.71
C ILE A 884 52.50 -2.30 -10.73
N TRP A 885 51.41 -2.38 -9.97
CA TRP A 885 50.99 -1.37 -9.03
C TRP A 885 51.42 -1.79 -7.62
N ALA A 886 52.42 -1.09 -7.09
CA ALA A 886 52.97 -1.30 -5.75
C ALA A 886 53.17 0.06 -5.04
N ASP A 887 53.44 0.02 -3.74
CA ASP A 887 53.70 1.20 -2.93
C ASP A 887 54.93 1.96 -3.47
N GLY A 888 54.72 3.19 -3.96
CA GLY A 888 55.75 4.02 -4.62
C GLY A 888 55.48 4.36 -6.10
N GLY A 889 54.38 3.87 -6.69
CA GLY A 889 53.94 4.19 -8.05
C GLY A 889 54.06 3.03 -9.03
N PRO A 890 53.45 3.13 -10.23
CA PRO A 890 53.43 2.00 -11.18
C PRO A 890 54.80 1.74 -11.79
N ARG A 891 55.25 0.49 -11.72
CA ARG A 891 56.39 0.02 -12.52
C ARG A 891 55.90 -0.33 -13.92
N VAL A 892 56.44 0.32 -14.94
CA VAL A 892 56.01 0.16 -16.33
C VAL A 892 56.86 -0.90 -17.03
N LEU A 893 56.22 -1.96 -17.50
CA LEU A 893 56.82 -3.03 -18.29
C LEU A 893 56.73 -2.66 -19.77
N ARG A 894 57.89 -2.41 -20.39
CA ARG A 894 58.01 -2.03 -21.80
C ARG A 894 58.71 -3.15 -22.57
N GLY A 895 58.05 -3.66 -23.60
CA GLY A 895 58.63 -4.68 -24.47
C GLY A 895 57.76 -5.06 -25.66
N HIS A 896 56.44 -5.13 -25.46
CA HIS A 896 55.50 -5.38 -26.55
C HIS A 896 55.47 -4.24 -27.57
N THR A 897 55.19 -4.59 -28.82
CA THR A 897 55.16 -3.63 -29.96
C THR A 897 53.75 -3.27 -30.42
N ASP A 898 52.74 -3.94 -29.85
CA ASP A 898 51.32 -3.74 -30.14
C ASP A 898 50.51 -3.93 -28.84
N GLU A 899 49.18 -3.80 -28.93
CA GLU A 899 48.24 -3.93 -27.83
C GLU A 899 48.48 -5.21 -27.00
N ILE A 900 48.53 -5.08 -25.67
CA ILE A 900 48.48 -6.23 -24.76
C ILE A 900 47.00 -6.50 -24.50
N TRP A 901 46.59 -7.77 -24.53
CA TRP A 901 45.19 -8.16 -24.34
C TRP A 901 44.94 -8.86 -23.02
N ASP A 902 45.91 -9.63 -22.52
CA ASP A 902 45.76 -10.38 -21.28
C ASP A 902 47.04 -10.38 -20.43
N VAL A 903 46.89 -10.54 -19.11
CA VAL A 903 47.97 -10.60 -18.14
C VAL A 903 47.61 -11.54 -16.99
N ALA A 904 48.55 -12.37 -16.55
CA ALA A 904 48.34 -13.31 -15.45
C ALA A 904 49.57 -13.42 -14.55
N TRP A 905 49.38 -13.33 -13.24
CA TRP A 905 50.38 -13.67 -12.23
C TRP A 905 50.56 -15.18 -12.13
N SER A 906 51.79 -15.61 -11.83
CA SER A 906 52.03 -16.95 -11.30
C SER A 906 51.39 -17.06 -9.90
N PRO A 907 50.94 -18.26 -9.48
CA PRO A 907 50.25 -18.45 -8.19
C PRO A 907 51.06 -17.99 -6.96
N ASP A 908 52.39 -17.99 -7.06
CA ASP A 908 53.31 -17.53 -6.01
C ASP A 908 53.53 -16.00 -6.01
N GLY A 909 53.00 -15.27 -6.99
CA GLY A 909 53.18 -13.82 -7.15
C GLY A 909 54.60 -13.39 -7.53
N THR A 910 55.47 -14.31 -7.96
CA THR A 910 56.88 -13.99 -8.27
C THR A 910 57.13 -13.63 -9.72
N ARG A 911 56.21 -14.03 -10.62
CA ARG A 911 56.30 -13.82 -12.07
C ARG A 911 54.94 -13.46 -12.64
N LEU A 912 54.93 -12.84 -13.81
CA LEU A 912 53.71 -12.59 -14.56
C LEU A 912 53.95 -12.80 -16.05
N ALA A 913 52.90 -13.18 -16.77
CA ALA A 913 52.89 -13.38 -18.20
C ALA A 913 51.98 -12.34 -18.88
N THR A 914 52.39 -11.80 -20.02
CA THR A 914 51.60 -10.87 -20.83
C THR A 914 51.39 -11.43 -22.23
N ALA A 915 50.15 -11.43 -22.72
CA ALA A 915 49.79 -11.84 -24.08
C ALA A 915 49.43 -10.63 -24.95
N SER A 916 49.98 -10.58 -26.15
CA SER A 916 49.84 -9.44 -27.04
C SER A 916 49.41 -9.78 -28.46
N ARG A 917 48.81 -8.77 -29.08
CA ARG A 917 48.55 -8.67 -30.50
C ARG A 917 49.81 -8.79 -31.36
N ASP A 918 50.99 -8.53 -30.81
CA ASP A 918 52.27 -8.72 -31.51
C ASP A 918 52.69 -10.20 -31.70
N ARG A 919 51.77 -11.15 -31.37
CA ARG A 919 51.93 -12.61 -31.49
C ARG A 919 52.89 -13.22 -30.49
N THR A 920 53.29 -12.47 -29.46
CA THR A 920 54.21 -12.95 -28.42
C THR A 920 53.54 -13.05 -27.05
N VAL A 921 54.06 -13.97 -26.25
CA VAL A 921 53.87 -14.00 -24.80
C VAL A 921 55.20 -13.62 -24.15
N ARG A 922 55.17 -12.70 -23.20
CA ARG A 922 56.38 -12.32 -22.45
C ARG A 922 56.21 -12.68 -20.99
N VAL A 923 57.25 -13.25 -20.40
CA VAL A 923 57.32 -13.56 -18.98
C VAL A 923 58.23 -12.55 -18.30
N TRP A 924 57.74 -12.01 -17.19
CA TRP A 924 58.41 -11.00 -16.40
C TRP A 924 58.52 -11.48 -14.96
N THR A 925 59.55 -11.03 -14.27
CA THR A 925 59.67 -11.16 -12.82
C THR A 925 58.89 -10.05 -12.11
N ALA A 926 58.50 -10.27 -10.86
CA ALA A 926 57.74 -9.31 -10.06
C ALA A 926 58.46 -7.95 -9.85
N ASP A 927 59.79 -7.92 -10.01
CA ASP A 927 60.57 -6.68 -9.96
C ASP A 927 60.49 -5.85 -11.26
N GLY A 928 59.99 -6.44 -12.35
CA GLY A 928 59.77 -5.84 -13.66
C GLY A 928 60.80 -6.20 -14.74
N ALA A 929 61.74 -7.11 -14.45
CA ALA A 929 62.68 -7.59 -15.46
C ALA A 929 62.01 -8.60 -16.42
N GLN A 930 62.39 -8.57 -17.69
CA GLN A 930 61.90 -9.54 -18.68
C GLN A 930 62.74 -10.82 -18.61
N GLU A 931 62.10 -11.97 -18.37
CA GLU A 931 62.75 -13.28 -18.26
C GLU A 931 62.79 -13.99 -19.63
N SER A 932 61.66 -14.04 -20.34
CA SER A 932 61.57 -14.77 -21.62
C SER A 932 60.54 -14.18 -22.59
N VAL A 933 60.71 -14.49 -23.88
CA VAL A 933 59.78 -14.13 -24.96
C VAL A 933 59.43 -15.39 -25.76
N LEU A 934 58.16 -15.76 -25.76
CA LEU A 934 57.62 -16.88 -26.50
C LEU A 934 56.95 -16.34 -27.77
N SER A 935 57.46 -16.71 -28.94
CA SER A 935 57.06 -16.14 -30.24
C SER A 935 56.55 -17.18 -31.23
N GLU A 936 56.01 -18.28 -30.70
CA GLU A 936 55.76 -19.46 -31.50
C GLU A 936 54.38 -19.43 -32.18
N HIS A 937 53.43 -18.65 -31.66
CA HIS A 937 52.09 -18.50 -32.25
C HIS A 937 52.14 -17.85 -33.64
N ALA A 938 51.29 -18.34 -34.55
CA ALA A 938 51.24 -17.85 -35.92
C ALA A 938 50.42 -16.55 -36.07
N ASP A 939 49.56 -16.28 -35.09
CA ASP A 939 48.69 -15.10 -35.04
C ASP A 939 48.67 -14.53 -33.60
N ARG A 940 47.83 -13.53 -33.36
CA ARG A 940 47.71 -12.76 -32.12
C ARG A 940 47.41 -13.68 -30.94
N VAL A 941 47.99 -13.39 -29.77
CA VAL A 941 47.74 -14.14 -28.54
C VAL A 941 46.64 -13.44 -27.73
N ARG A 942 45.59 -14.19 -27.39
CA ARG A 942 44.35 -13.68 -26.75
C ARG A 942 44.35 -13.79 -25.24
N ALA A 943 44.85 -14.91 -24.70
CA ALA A 943 44.81 -15.19 -23.28
C ALA A 943 46.01 -16.01 -22.82
N VAL A 944 46.37 -15.87 -21.55
CA VAL A 944 47.44 -16.61 -20.87
C VAL A 944 46.99 -17.08 -19.50
N ALA A 945 47.42 -18.27 -19.09
CA ALA A 945 47.12 -18.80 -17.76
C ALA A 945 48.24 -19.70 -17.24
N TRP A 946 48.65 -19.47 -15.99
CA TRP A 946 49.63 -20.30 -15.29
C TRP A 946 48.99 -21.57 -14.72
N SER A 947 49.73 -22.66 -14.72
CA SER A 947 49.35 -23.85 -13.96
C SER A 947 49.38 -23.55 -12.45
N PRO A 948 48.58 -24.27 -11.62
CA PRO A 948 48.50 -24.02 -10.17
C PRO A 948 49.83 -24.15 -9.41
N ASP A 949 50.77 -24.93 -9.95
CA ASP A 949 52.13 -25.09 -9.42
C ASP A 949 53.13 -24.04 -9.96
N GLY A 950 52.70 -23.17 -10.88
CA GLY A 950 53.51 -22.14 -11.52
C GLY A 950 54.58 -22.65 -12.49
N THR A 951 54.57 -23.94 -12.85
CA THR A 951 55.63 -24.55 -13.67
C THR A 951 55.37 -24.48 -15.18
N ARG A 952 54.09 -24.34 -15.58
CA ARG A 952 53.66 -24.35 -16.98
C ARG A 952 52.82 -23.12 -17.29
N LEU A 953 52.96 -22.62 -18.52
CA LEU A 953 52.21 -21.49 -19.03
C LEU A 953 51.38 -21.94 -20.24
N ALA A 954 50.06 -21.75 -20.15
CA ALA A 954 49.15 -21.94 -21.27
C ALA A 954 48.92 -20.61 -21.99
N SER A 955 48.89 -20.63 -23.31
CA SER A 955 48.59 -19.47 -24.15
C SER A 955 47.60 -19.84 -25.25
N ALA A 956 46.60 -18.99 -25.48
CA ALA A 956 45.54 -19.18 -26.48
C ALA A 956 45.61 -18.10 -27.56
N SER A 957 45.35 -18.46 -28.82
CA SER A 957 45.59 -17.57 -29.97
C SER A 957 44.50 -17.62 -31.05
N ASP A 958 44.47 -16.56 -31.86
CA ASP A 958 43.72 -16.45 -33.13
C ASP A 958 44.16 -17.53 -34.15
N ASP A 959 45.32 -18.17 -33.96
CA ASP A 959 45.79 -19.31 -34.77
C ASP A 959 45.05 -20.64 -34.50
N ARG A 960 43.99 -20.60 -33.66
CA ARG A 960 43.11 -21.72 -33.28
C ARG A 960 43.79 -22.77 -32.40
N THR A 961 44.95 -22.45 -31.83
CA THR A 961 45.71 -23.37 -30.97
C THR A 961 45.83 -22.86 -29.55
N ILE A 962 46.04 -23.80 -28.63
CA ILE A 962 46.55 -23.53 -27.29
C ILE A 962 47.95 -24.11 -27.20
N ARG A 963 48.89 -23.39 -26.61
CA ARG A 963 50.27 -23.86 -26.41
C ARG A 963 50.62 -23.88 -24.94
N LEU A 964 51.15 -25.02 -24.50
CA LEU A 964 51.65 -25.22 -23.15
C LEU A 964 53.17 -25.18 -23.18
N GLN A 965 53.75 -24.22 -22.49
CA GLN A 965 55.18 -24.02 -22.38
C GLN A 965 55.65 -24.42 -20.98
N ASP A 966 56.62 -25.34 -20.90
CA ASP A 966 57.28 -25.68 -19.65
C ASP A 966 58.40 -24.66 -19.33
N ARG A 967 58.72 -24.56 -18.04
CA ARG A 967 59.75 -23.65 -17.50
C ARG A 967 61.16 -23.90 -18.04
N ASP A 968 61.46 -25.10 -18.52
CA ASP A 968 62.78 -25.50 -19.01
C ASP A 968 63.07 -25.07 -20.46
N GLY A 969 62.10 -24.44 -21.13
CA GLY A 969 62.23 -24.03 -22.52
C GLY A 969 62.10 -25.19 -23.51
N SER A 970 61.49 -26.32 -23.09
CA SER A 970 61.11 -27.41 -23.98
C SER A 970 60.17 -26.93 -25.09
N ALA A 971 60.08 -27.68 -26.19
CA ALA A 971 59.16 -27.34 -27.27
C ALA A 971 57.71 -27.38 -26.75
N PRO A 972 56.86 -26.40 -27.12
CA PRO A 972 55.50 -26.30 -26.59
C PRO A 972 54.66 -27.50 -26.97
N LEU A 973 53.84 -28.00 -26.03
CA LEU A 973 52.76 -28.91 -26.38
C LEU A 973 51.64 -28.09 -27.04
N VAL A 974 51.32 -28.41 -28.30
CA VAL A 974 50.29 -27.72 -29.08
C VAL A 974 48.98 -28.50 -29.06
N LEU A 975 47.94 -27.91 -28.46
CA LEU A 975 46.58 -28.46 -28.44
C LEU A 975 45.81 -27.96 -29.67
N ARG A 976 45.28 -28.89 -30.45
CA ARG A 976 44.53 -28.63 -31.70
C ARG A 976 43.15 -29.27 -31.63
N GLY A 977 42.11 -28.50 -31.91
CA GLY A 977 40.75 -29.02 -31.99
C GLY A 977 39.63 -27.99 -32.06
N HIS A 978 39.92 -26.70 -31.81
CA HIS A 978 38.99 -25.62 -32.10
C HIS A 978 38.93 -25.30 -33.60
N GLU A 979 37.76 -24.88 -34.08
CA GLU A 979 37.53 -24.54 -35.50
C GLU A 979 37.72 -23.04 -35.78
N ASP A 980 37.74 -22.23 -34.72
CA ASP A 980 37.92 -20.78 -34.76
C ASP A 980 38.86 -20.31 -33.64
N THR A 981 39.02 -18.99 -33.52
CA THR A 981 39.85 -18.27 -32.55
C THR A 981 39.62 -18.73 -31.12
N VAL A 982 40.68 -19.18 -30.45
CA VAL A 982 40.62 -19.50 -29.01
C VAL A 982 40.80 -18.21 -28.23
N ARG A 983 39.77 -17.84 -27.45
CA ARG A 983 39.72 -16.56 -26.74
C ARG A 983 40.15 -16.63 -25.28
N ALA A 984 39.97 -17.79 -24.64
CA ALA A 984 40.23 -17.93 -23.23
C ALA A 984 40.77 -19.33 -22.91
N VAL A 985 41.59 -19.39 -21.87
CA VAL A 985 42.18 -20.62 -21.34
C VAL A 985 42.22 -20.54 -19.82
N SER A 986 41.92 -21.64 -19.13
CA SER A 986 41.91 -21.71 -17.67
C SER A 986 42.31 -23.11 -17.20
N TRP A 987 43.16 -23.18 -16.18
CA TRP A 987 43.59 -24.43 -15.56
C TRP A 987 42.61 -24.87 -14.47
N SER A 988 42.42 -26.19 -14.32
CA SER A 988 41.79 -26.73 -13.13
C SER A 988 42.71 -26.53 -11.91
N PRO A 989 42.16 -26.39 -10.68
CA PRO A 989 42.97 -26.17 -9.47
C PRO A 989 43.95 -27.29 -9.15
N ASP A 990 43.68 -28.51 -9.61
CA ASP A 990 44.58 -29.67 -9.48
C ASP A 990 45.69 -29.72 -10.56
N GLY A 991 45.61 -28.90 -11.60
CA GLY A 991 46.56 -28.86 -12.71
C GLY A 991 46.47 -30.03 -13.70
N GLU A 992 45.46 -30.90 -13.56
CA GLU A 992 45.28 -32.08 -14.42
C GLU A 992 44.35 -31.84 -15.62
N ARG A 993 43.68 -30.68 -15.69
CA ARG A 993 42.80 -30.31 -16.80
C ARG A 993 42.97 -28.85 -17.22
N ILE A 994 42.69 -28.58 -18.49
CA ILE A 994 42.60 -27.23 -19.05
C ILE A 994 41.25 -27.06 -19.71
N ALA A 995 40.56 -25.95 -19.43
CA ALA A 995 39.40 -25.52 -20.19
C ALA A 995 39.79 -24.43 -21.18
N SER A 996 39.29 -24.51 -22.41
CA SER A 996 39.46 -23.48 -23.42
C SER A 996 38.13 -23.09 -24.04
N GLY A 997 37.93 -21.79 -24.26
CA GLY A 997 36.75 -21.23 -24.91
C GLY A 997 37.10 -20.59 -26.25
N SER A 998 36.28 -20.85 -27.28
CA SER A 998 36.53 -20.38 -28.64
C SER A 998 35.32 -19.69 -29.28
N GLN A 999 35.57 -18.93 -30.35
CA GLN A 999 34.55 -18.33 -31.19
C GLN A 999 33.65 -19.35 -31.90
N ASP A 1000 34.09 -20.61 -32.00
CA ASP A 1000 33.27 -21.73 -32.53
C ASP A 1000 32.07 -22.10 -31.63
N GLY A 1001 31.98 -21.54 -30.42
CA GLY A 1001 30.90 -21.81 -29.47
C GLY A 1001 31.12 -23.04 -28.60
N ALA A 1002 32.30 -23.65 -28.65
CA ALA A 1002 32.66 -24.79 -27.82
C ALA A 1002 33.55 -24.38 -26.64
N VAL A 1003 33.32 -25.05 -25.50
CA VAL A 1003 34.31 -25.15 -24.41
C VAL A 1003 34.91 -26.55 -24.47
N LEU A 1004 36.21 -26.64 -24.72
CA LEU A 1004 36.94 -27.91 -24.79
C LEU A 1004 37.75 -28.12 -23.52
N ILE A 1005 37.71 -29.35 -22.99
CA ILE A 1005 38.49 -29.76 -21.82
C ILE A 1005 39.60 -30.69 -22.25
N TRP A 1006 40.83 -30.39 -21.85
CA TRP A 1006 42.05 -31.06 -22.28
C TRP A 1006 42.80 -31.68 -21.11
N GLU A 1007 43.48 -32.79 -21.36
CA GLU A 1007 44.50 -33.35 -20.48
C GLU A 1007 45.87 -32.75 -20.86
N PRO A 1008 46.50 -31.94 -19.98
CA PRO A 1008 47.69 -31.15 -20.32
C PRO A 1008 48.97 -31.98 -20.48
N ARG A 1009 48.96 -33.27 -20.11
CA ARG A 1009 50.12 -34.17 -20.26
C ARG A 1009 50.19 -34.79 -21.65
N THR A 1010 49.04 -35.16 -22.21
CA THR A 1010 48.93 -35.88 -23.49
C THR A 1010 48.42 -34.99 -24.62
N GLY A 1011 47.76 -33.89 -24.28
CA GLY A 1011 47.05 -33.02 -25.20
C GLY A 1011 45.73 -33.59 -25.71
N LEU A 1012 45.26 -34.69 -25.11
CA LEU A 1012 43.99 -35.32 -25.49
C LEU A 1012 42.80 -34.48 -25.01
N ARG A 1013 41.78 -34.39 -25.87
CA ARG A 1013 40.48 -33.84 -25.52
C ARG A 1013 39.73 -34.85 -24.66
N VAL A 1014 39.39 -34.45 -23.44
CA VAL A 1014 38.67 -35.27 -22.46
C VAL A 1014 37.16 -35.16 -22.68
N THR A 1015 36.65 -33.92 -22.78
CA THR A 1015 35.22 -33.65 -22.97
C THR A 1015 35.02 -32.33 -23.71
N ALA A 1016 33.77 -32.04 -24.07
CA ALA A 1016 33.38 -30.75 -24.61
C ALA A 1016 31.99 -30.36 -24.14
N LEU A 1017 31.86 -29.09 -23.79
CA LEU A 1017 30.61 -28.45 -23.43
C LEU A 1017 30.22 -27.54 -24.60
N THR A 1018 28.97 -27.66 -25.05
CA THR A 1018 28.46 -26.81 -26.13
C THR A 1018 27.70 -25.65 -25.52
N VAL A 1019 28.09 -24.42 -25.85
CA VAL A 1019 27.41 -23.22 -25.39
C VAL A 1019 26.34 -22.84 -26.42
N PRO A 1020 25.04 -22.86 -26.07
CA PRO A 1020 23.99 -22.47 -26.98
C PRO A 1020 24.17 -21.02 -27.45
N GLN A 1021 24.11 -20.80 -28.77
CA GLN A 1021 24.07 -19.47 -29.40
C GLN A 1021 25.29 -18.57 -29.14
N GLY A 1022 26.44 -18.89 -29.74
CA GLY A 1022 27.48 -17.91 -30.09
C GLY A 1022 28.86 -18.16 -29.48
N ALA A 1023 29.77 -17.22 -29.75
CA ALA A 1023 31.20 -17.29 -29.39
C ALA A 1023 31.43 -17.28 -27.87
N VAL A 1024 32.28 -18.19 -27.39
CA VAL A 1024 32.75 -18.20 -25.99
C VAL A 1024 33.90 -17.20 -25.84
N ARG A 1025 33.75 -16.26 -24.90
CA ARG A 1025 34.72 -15.16 -24.71
C ARG A 1025 35.63 -15.32 -23.51
N ALA A 1026 35.13 -15.91 -22.43
CA ALA A 1026 35.89 -16.22 -21.22
C ALA A 1026 35.42 -17.57 -20.67
N VAL A 1027 36.35 -18.27 -20.01
CA VAL A 1027 36.11 -19.54 -19.32
C VAL A 1027 36.93 -19.55 -18.03
N ALA A 1028 36.37 -20.03 -16.93
CA ALA A 1028 37.12 -20.20 -15.68
C ALA A 1028 36.63 -21.40 -14.87
N TRP A 1029 37.58 -22.12 -14.30
CA TRP A 1029 37.32 -23.14 -13.29
C TRP A 1029 37.02 -22.51 -11.93
N SER A 1030 36.11 -23.13 -11.18
CA SER A 1030 35.93 -22.79 -9.77
C SER A 1030 37.17 -23.23 -8.97
N PRO A 1031 37.51 -22.54 -7.86
CA PRO A 1031 38.68 -22.86 -7.03
C PRO A 1031 38.68 -24.27 -6.41
N ASP A 1032 37.51 -24.89 -6.29
CA ASP A 1032 37.36 -26.28 -5.83
C ASP A 1032 37.43 -27.31 -6.98
N GLY A 1033 37.46 -26.86 -8.24
CA GLY A 1033 37.48 -27.70 -9.43
C GLY A 1033 36.15 -28.37 -9.77
N ALA A 1034 35.08 -28.11 -9.01
CA ALA A 1034 33.79 -28.76 -9.19
C ALA A 1034 32.97 -28.16 -10.34
N HIS A 1035 33.21 -26.90 -10.70
CA HIS A 1035 32.39 -26.18 -11.68
C HIS A 1035 33.24 -25.47 -12.73
N ILE A 1036 32.65 -25.29 -13.91
CA ILE A 1036 33.20 -24.49 -15.00
C ILE A 1036 32.19 -23.40 -15.34
N ALA A 1037 32.63 -22.15 -15.40
CA ALA A 1037 31.82 -21.05 -15.89
C ALA A 1037 32.32 -20.58 -17.26
N ALA A 1038 31.41 -20.30 -18.19
CA ALA A 1038 31.76 -19.71 -19.48
C ALA A 1038 30.75 -18.65 -19.92
N LEU A 1039 31.26 -17.63 -20.63
CA LEU A 1039 30.43 -16.59 -21.22
C LEU A 1039 29.70 -17.11 -22.46
N SER A 1040 28.39 -16.89 -22.49
CA SER A 1040 27.49 -17.27 -23.56
C SER A 1040 27.18 -16.08 -24.48
N GLY A 1041 26.89 -16.35 -25.75
CA GLY A 1041 26.64 -15.30 -26.75
C GLY A 1041 25.32 -14.55 -26.55
N ASP A 1042 24.43 -15.06 -25.70
CA ASP A 1042 23.19 -14.43 -25.23
C ASP A 1042 23.39 -13.37 -24.12
N ARG A 1043 24.64 -12.95 -23.87
CA ARG A 1043 25.06 -12.04 -22.77
C ARG A 1043 24.86 -12.63 -21.38
N GLY A 1044 24.73 -13.96 -21.27
CA GLY A 1044 24.70 -14.68 -20.01
C GLY A 1044 26.02 -15.37 -19.67
N VAL A 1045 26.09 -15.91 -18.46
CA VAL A 1045 27.10 -16.89 -18.07
C VAL A 1045 26.42 -18.21 -17.80
N ARG A 1046 27.00 -19.30 -18.26
CA ARG A 1046 26.54 -20.66 -17.95
C ARG A 1046 27.55 -21.33 -17.05
N VAL A 1047 27.04 -22.05 -16.05
CA VAL A 1047 27.85 -22.80 -15.08
C VAL A 1047 27.52 -24.27 -15.23
N TRP A 1048 28.54 -25.09 -15.43
CA TRP A 1048 28.42 -26.55 -15.54
C TRP A 1048 29.09 -27.24 -14.36
N ASP A 1049 28.57 -28.41 -14.00
CA ASP A 1049 29.27 -29.37 -13.16
C ASP A 1049 30.41 -30.01 -13.99
N ALA A 1050 31.62 -29.97 -13.45
CA ALA A 1050 32.81 -30.42 -14.16
C ALA A 1050 32.95 -31.95 -14.26
N ALA A 1051 32.26 -32.70 -13.40
CA ALA A 1051 32.28 -34.16 -13.40
C ALA A 1051 31.19 -34.72 -14.31
N GLU A 1052 29.98 -34.18 -14.25
CA GLU A 1052 28.81 -34.64 -14.99
C GLU A 1052 28.64 -33.95 -16.35
N GLY A 1053 29.18 -32.74 -16.52
CA GLY A 1053 28.98 -31.92 -17.72
C GLY A 1053 27.58 -31.34 -17.85
N THR A 1054 26.79 -31.37 -16.77
CA THR A 1054 25.41 -30.88 -16.72
C THR A 1054 25.39 -29.38 -16.41
N GLU A 1055 24.45 -28.63 -17.01
CA GLU A 1055 24.28 -27.19 -16.73
C GLU A 1055 23.58 -27.02 -15.38
N VAL A 1056 24.25 -26.33 -14.46
CA VAL A 1056 23.79 -26.08 -13.08
C VAL A 1056 22.97 -24.79 -13.00
N SER A 1057 23.45 -23.73 -13.64
CA SER A 1057 22.81 -22.41 -13.56
C SER A 1057 23.10 -21.54 -14.79
N VAL A 1058 22.23 -20.53 -14.99
CA VAL A 1058 22.39 -19.50 -16.01
C VAL A 1058 22.27 -18.12 -15.34
N LEU A 1059 23.31 -17.31 -15.49
CA LEU A 1059 23.40 -15.95 -15.00
C LEU A 1059 23.01 -15.00 -16.12
N SER A 1060 21.89 -14.30 -15.98
CA SER A 1060 21.39 -13.36 -16.99
C SER A 1060 20.91 -12.06 -16.33
N GLY A 1061 21.17 -10.94 -17.00
CA GLY A 1061 20.72 -9.62 -16.51
C GLY A 1061 21.57 -8.43 -16.97
N HIS A 1062 22.73 -8.67 -17.58
CA HIS A 1062 23.54 -7.60 -18.18
C HIS A 1062 22.87 -7.02 -19.44
N ASP A 1063 22.94 -5.70 -19.58
CA ASP A 1063 22.37 -5.00 -20.74
C ASP A 1063 23.36 -4.96 -21.92
N GLY A 1064 24.65 -5.19 -21.63
CA GLY A 1064 25.76 -5.20 -22.59
C GLY A 1064 26.45 -6.56 -22.70
N TRP A 1065 27.37 -6.67 -23.66
CA TRP A 1065 28.19 -7.87 -23.84
C TRP A 1065 29.10 -8.09 -22.63
N LEU A 1066 29.26 -9.36 -22.24
CA LEU A 1066 30.23 -9.76 -21.23
C LEU A 1066 31.62 -9.92 -21.86
N TRP A 1067 32.65 -9.54 -21.12
CA TRP A 1067 34.05 -9.59 -21.55
C TRP A 1067 34.90 -10.53 -20.71
N SER A 1068 34.66 -10.56 -19.39
CA SER A 1068 35.39 -11.40 -18.44
C SER A 1068 34.49 -11.90 -17.32
N LEU A 1069 34.92 -12.99 -16.68
CA LEU A 1069 34.34 -13.56 -15.46
C LEU A 1069 35.47 -14.00 -14.52
N ALA A 1070 35.23 -13.92 -13.21
CA ALA A 1070 36.18 -14.39 -12.21
C ALA A 1070 35.46 -14.97 -10.99
N TRP A 1071 35.91 -16.13 -10.53
CA TRP A 1071 35.42 -16.77 -9.31
C TRP A 1071 36.01 -16.12 -8.08
N SER A 1072 35.18 -15.92 -7.04
CA SER A 1072 35.70 -15.57 -5.73
C SER A 1072 36.54 -16.73 -5.17
N PRO A 1073 37.55 -16.49 -4.32
CA PRO A 1073 38.40 -17.55 -3.76
C PRO A 1073 37.61 -18.65 -3.03
N GLY A 1074 36.43 -18.34 -2.49
CA GLY A 1074 35.54 -19.31 -1.86
C GLY A 1074 34.67 -20.13 -2.83
N GLY A 1075 34.74 -19.90 -4.14
CA GLY A 1075 34.07 -20.69 -5.18
C GLY A 1075 32.55 -20.55 -5.28
N ARG A 1076 31.93 -19.70 -4.45
CA ARG A 1076 30.47 -19.51 -4.46
C ARG A 1076 29.99 -18.30 -5.26
N VAL A 1077 30.82 -17.25 -5.34
CA VAL A 1077 30.43 -15.98 -5.97
C VAL A 1077 31.18 -15.83 -7.29
N LEU A 1078 30.46 -15.42 -8.33
CA LEU A 1078 31.04 -15.08 -9.62
C LEU A 1078 30.96 -13.57 -9.85
N ALA A 1079 32.06 -12.96 -10.28
CA ALA A 1079 32.09 -11.58 -10.77
C ALA A 1079 32.05 -11.58 -12.30
N THR A 1080 31.28 -10.67 -12.90
CA THR A 1080 31.17 -10.55 -14.37
C THR A 1080 31.40 -9.11 -14.82
N ALA A 1081 32.33 -8.91 -15.76
CA ALA A 1081 32.64 -7.61 -16.35
C ALA A 1081 31.89 -7.41 -17.68
N SER A 1082 31.25 -6.24 -17.85
CA SER A 1082 30.35 -5.99 -18.98
C SER A 1082 30.56 -4.65 -19.68
N GLY A 1083 30.16 -4.63 -20.95
CA GLY A 1083 29.97 -3.44 -21.77
C GLY A 1083 28.85 -2.51 -21.29
N ASP A 1084 27.99 -2.92 -20.37
CA ASP A 1084 27.05 -2.00 -19.68
C ASP A 1084 27.73 -1.09 -18.64
N ARG A 1085 29.06 -1.21 -18.53
CA ARG A 1085 29.97 -0.46 -17.63
C ARG A 1085 29.78 -0.81 -16.16
N THR A 1086 29.30 -2.02 -15.88
CA THR A 1086 29.14 -2.54 -14.52
C THR A 1086 29.87 -3.87 -14.32
N VAL A 1087 30.32 -4.10 -13.08
CA VAL A 1087 30.63 -5.46 -12.60
C VAL A 1087 29.51 -5.90 -11.68
N ARG A 1088 29.04 -7.13 -11.90
CA ARG A 1088 28.01 -7.74 -11.07
C ARG A 1088 28.54 -8.97 -10.37
N LEU A 1089 28.09 -9.14 -9.14
CA LEU A 1089 28.37 -10.32 -8.33
C LEU A 1089 27.14 -11.21 -8.33
N TRP A 1090 27.35 -12.52 -8.45
CA TRP A 1090 26.28 -13.51 -8.54
C TRP A 1090 26.57 -14.68 -7.63
N ASP A 1091 25.51 -15.28 -7.09
CA ASP A 1091 25.62 -16.63 -6.53
C ASP A 1091 25.63 -17.62 -7.70
N ALA A 1092 26.77 -18.30 -7.87
CA ALA A 1092 27.05 -19.10 -9.06
C ALA A 1092 26.16 -20.35 -9.18
N LEU A 1093 25.58 -20.83 -8.08
CA LEU A 1093 24.76 -22.04 -8.07
C LEU A 1093 23.29 -21.73 -8.29
N THR A 1094 22.80 -20.63 -7.70
CA THR A 1094 21.38 -20.25 -7.80
C THR A 1094 21.07 -19.35 -9.00
N GLY A 1095 22.09 -18.77 -9.63
CA GLY A 1095 21.90 -17.82 -10.73
C GLY A 1095 21.51 -16.40 -10.26
N ARG A 1096 21.44 -16.16 -8.95
CA ARG A 1096 20.91 -14.91 -8.38
C ARG A 1096 21.96 -13.79 -8.40
N GLU A 1097 21.62 -12.65 -9.01
CA GLU A 1097 22.42 -11.42 -8.91
C GLU A 1097 22.44 -10.95 -7.45
N LEU A 1098 23.62 -10.82 -6.84
CA LEU A 1098 23.84 -10.35 -5.47
C LEU A 1098 23.87 -8.82 -5.39
N CYS A 1099 24.67 -8.17 -6.23
CA CYS A 1099 24.78 -6.72 -6.29
C CYS A 1099 25.53 -6.26 -7.55
N VAL A 1100 25.45 -4.95 -7.83
CA VAL A 1100 26.40 -4.25 -8.68
C VAL A 1100 27.58 -3.79 -7.81
N ALA A 1101 28.75 -4.36 -8.02
CA ALA A 1101 29.94 -4.10 -7.20
C ALA A 1101 30.84 -2.97 -7.74
N ALA A 1102 30.84 -2.76 -9.06
CA ALA A 1102 31.64 -1.70 -9.69
C ALA A 1102 30.88 -1.00 -10.81
N VAL A 1103 31.16 0.29 -10.99
CA VAL A 1103 30.63 1.11 -12.10
C VAL A 1103 31.74 1.98 -12.68
N HIS A 1104 31.98 1.84 -13.98
CA HIS A 1104 32.93 2.65 -14.74
C HIS A 1104 32.25 3.67 -15.67
N ASP A 1105 33.02 4.62 -16.16
CA ASP A 1105 32.57 5.64 -17.11
C ASP A 1105 32.54 5.10 -18.55
N ASP A 1106 33.31 4.05 -18.83
CA ASP A 1106 33.32 3.27 -20.07
C ASP A 1106 33.20 1.77 -19.80
N LEU A 1107 33.15 0.94 -20.84
CA LEU A 1107 33.05 -0.52 -20.74
C LEU A 1107 34.18 -1.13 -19.90
N ILE A 1108 33.88 -2.23 -19.23
CA ILE A 1108 34.82 -2.96 -18.38
C ILE A 1108 35.27 -4.19 -19.15
N TRP A 1109 36.57 -4.31 -19.38
CA TRP A 1109 37.16 -5.43 -20.11
C TRP A 1109 37.39 -6.63 -19.22
N ASP A 1110 37.82 -6.40 -17.98
CA ASP A 1110 38.29 -7.47 -17.11
C ASP A 1110 38.05 -7.20 -15.62
N VAL A 1111 37.98 -8.27 -14.85
CA VAL A 1111 37.77 -8.28 -13.40
C VAL A 1111 38.59 -9.39 -12.74
N SER A 1112 39.25 -9.08 -11.62
CA SER A 1112 40.00 -10.06 -10.83
C SER A 1112 39.74 -9.85 -9.33
N TRP A 1113 39.71 -10.94 -8.57
CA TRP A 1113 39.43 -10.92 -7.14
C TRP A 1113 40.72 -10.73 -6.34
N SER A 1114 40.64 -10.00 -5.23
CA SER A 1114 41.73 -10.05 -4.26
C SER A 1114 41.87 -11.45 -3.67
N PRO A 1115 43.09 -11.88 -3.27
CA PRO A 1115 43.31 -13.22 -2.71
C PRO A 1115 42.48 -13.53 -1.46
N ASP A 1116 42.08 -12.50 -0.69
CA ASP A 1116 41.22 -12.64 0.49
C ASP A 1116 39.71 -12.69 0.16
N GLY A 1117 39.33 -12.44 -1.09
CA GLY A 1117 37.95 -12.43 -1.57
C GLY A 1117 37.10 -11.24 -1.09
N THR A 1118 37.72 -10.22 -0.48
CA THR A 1118 36.98 -9.05 0.06
C THR A 1118 36.87 -7.90 -0.94
N ARG A 1119 37.68 -7.91 -1.99
CA ARG A 1119 37.79 -6.83 -2.99
C ARG A 1119 37.85 -7.39 -4.40
N ILE A 1120 37.55 -6.50 -5.36
CA ILE A 1120 37.73 -6.77 -6.79
C ILE A 1120 38.55 -5.65 -7.43
N ALA A 1121 39.39 -5.98 -8.39
CA ALA A 1121 40.05 -5.04 -9.28
C ALA A 1121 39.39 -5.12 -10.67
N THR A 1122 39.24 -3.98 -11.34
CA THR A 1122 38.57 -3.89 -12.64
C THR A 1122 39.39 -3.08 -13.64
N ALA A 1123 39.46 -3.56 -14.88
CA ALA A 1123 40.10 -2.87 -16.00
C ALA A 1123 39.06 -2.31 -16.97
N SER A 1124 39.21 -1.05 -17.38
CA SER A 1124 38.20 -0.38 -18.21
C SER A 1124 38.77 0.41 -19.40
N GLY A 1125 37.89 0.62 -20.38
CA GLY A 1125 38.08 1.53 -21.51
C GLY A 1125 38.33 2.98 -21.10
N ASP A 1126 37.95 3.37 -19.87
CA ASP A 1126 38.19 4.71 -19.32
C ASP A 1126 39.67 4.99 -18.97
N ARG A 1127 40.57 4.05 -19.28
CA ARG A 1127 42.03 4.09 -19.07
C ARG A 1127 42.44 3.95 -17.61
N THR A 1128 41.55 3.42 -16.76
CA THR A 1128 41.81 3.22 -15.33
C THR A 1128 41.73 1.76 -14.93
N VAL A 1129 42.50 1.41 -13.90
CA VAL A 1129 42.20 0.26 -13.05
C VAL A 1129 41.62 0.79 -11.74
N ARG A 1130 40.56 0.15 -11.26
CA ARG A 1130 39.89 0.54 -10.01
C ARG A 1130 39.77 -0.66 -9.09
N THR A 1131 39.87 -0.43 -7.79
CA THR A 1131 39.60 -1.45 -6.78
C THR A 1131 38.31 -1.12 -6.04
N TRP A 1132 37.54 -2.15 -5.71
CA TRP A 1132 36.21 -2.02 -5.12
C TRP A 1132 36.03 -2.99 -3.98
N GLU A 1133 35.20 -2.62 -3.01
CA GLU A 1133 34.76 -3.52 -1.95
C GLU A 1133 33.67 -4.47 -2.46
N ALA A 1134 33.80 -5.77 -2.18
CA ALA A 1134 32.83 -6.79 -2.61
C ALA A 1134 31.74 -7.02 -1.55
N VAL A 1135 30.77 -6.10 -1.46
CA VAL A 1135 29.65 -6.22 -0.51
C VAL A 1135 28.56 -7.13 -1.09
N THR A 1136 28.42 -8.34 -0.55
CA THR A 1136 27.44 -9.34 -1.02
C THR A 1136 26.17 -9.44 -0.17
N ASP A 1137 26.18 -8.86 1.05
CA ASP A 1137 25.03 -8.86 1.96
C ASP A 1137 24.00 -7.79 1.56
N GLY A 1138 22.76 -8.23 1.28
CA GLY A 1138 21.65 -7.37 0.92
C GLY A 1138 21.19 -6.44 2.06
N ALA A 1139 21.26 -6.88 3.32
CA ALA A 1139 20.84 -6.05 4.45
C ALA A 1139 21.85 -4.92 4.70
N ALA A 1140 23.14 -5.24 4.65
CA ALA A 1140 24.20 -4.24 4.75
C ALA A 1140 24.11 -3.16 3.66
N LEU A 1141 23.72 -3.54 2.43
CA LEU A 1141 23.48 -2.60 1.33
C LEU A 1141 22.33 -1.62 1.65
N VAL A 1142 21.22 -2.11 2.19
CA VAL A 1142 20.06 -1.26 2.52
C VAL A 1142 20.40 -0.30 3.66
N GLU A 1143 21.07 -0.76 4.71
CA GLU A 1143 21.51 0.14 5.81
C GLU A 1143 22.48 1.22 5.32
N ARG A 1144 23.42 0.84 4.45
CA ARG A 1144 24.34 1.80 3.81
C ARG A 1144 23.61 2.80 2.91
N ALA A 1145 22.51 2.40 2.26
CA ALA A 1145 21.66 3.33 1.51
C ALA A 1145 20.90 4.29 2.43
N ARG A 1146 20.29 3.79 3.52
CA ARG A 1146 19.55 4.61 4.49
C ARG A 1146 20.41 5.73 5.08
N THR A 1147 21.67 5.42 5.41
CA THR A 1147 22.60 6.42 5.96
C THR A 1147 22.98 7.53 4.97
N ARG A 1148 22.77 7.31 3.67
CA ARG A 1148 23.12 8.25 2.59
C ARG A 1148 21.91 8.98 2.01
N VAL A 1149 20.70 8.45 2.18
CA VAL A 1149 19.45 9.15 1.85
C VAL A 1149 19.08 10.09 2.99
N PHE A 1150 18.97 11.38 2.68
CA PHE A 1150 18.82 12.44 3.71
C PHE A 1150 17.50 13.20 3.61
N ARG A 1151 16.63 12.87 2.65
CA ARG A 1151 15.27 13.44 2.54
C ARG A 1151 14.31 12.35 2.12
N ASP A 1152 13.04 12.55 2.43
CA ASP A 1152 11.97 11.73 1.89
C ASP A 1152 11.51 12.23 0.52
N LEU A 1153 10.77 11.38 -0.17
CA LEU A 1153 10.01 11.79 -1.35
C LEU A 1153 8.93 12.80 -0.96
N THR A 1154 8.87 13.91 -1.69
CA THR A 1154 7.83 14.93 -1.54
C THR A 1154 6.46 14.37 -1.91
N ALA A 1155 5.38 15.02 -1.49
CA ALA A 1155 4.02 14.60 -1.85
C ALA A 1155 3.78 14.58 -3.38
N GLU A 1156 4.39 15.53 -4.10
CA GLU A 1156 4.33 15.60 -5.57
C GLU A 1156 5.11 14.46 -6.23
N GLU A 1157 6.33 14.16 -5.76
CA GLU A 1157 7.11 13.01 -6.22
C GLU A 1157 6.36 11.70 -5.95
N ARG A 1158 5.81 11.52 -4.74
CA ARG A 1158 5.01 10.34 -4.38
C ARG A 1158 3.80 10.16 -5.30
N THR A 1159 3.08 11.25 -5.56
CA THR A 1159 1.91 11.24 -6.46
C THR A 1159 2.32 10.88 -7.89
N THR A 1160 3.42 11.46 -8.38
CA THR A 1160 3.97 11.18 -9.72
C THR A 1160 4.43 9.73 -9.86
N LEU A 1161 5.04 9.19 -8.81
CA LEU A 1161 5.52 7.81 -8.75
C LEU A 1161 4.42 6.80 -8.37
N MET A 1162 3.18 7.26 -8.11
CA MET A 1162 2.06 6.44 -7.63
C MET A 1162 2.37 5.60 -6.38
N ILE A 1163 3.30 6.07 -5.53
CA ILE A 1163 3.64 5.41 -4.27
C ILE A 1163 2.52 5.70 -3.27
N PRO A 1164 1.97 4.69 -2.58
CA PRO A 1164 0.99 4.91 -1.51
C PRO A 1164 1.54 5.86 -0.43
N SER A 1165 0.65 6.64 0.21
CA SER A 1165 1.04 7.47 1.34
C SER A 1165 1.73 6.63 2.43
N PRO A 1166 2.75 7.18 3.11
CA PRO A 1166 3.46 6.42 4.12
C PRO A 1166 2.50 6.07 5.26
N ARG A 1167 2.62 4.85 5.78
CA ARG A 1167 1.83 4.42 6.94
C ARG A 1167 2.17 5.35 8.13
N PRO A 1168 1.18 5.93 8.81
CA PRO A 1168 1.41 6.81 9.95
C PRO A 1168 2.08 6.10 11.13
#